data_AF-A0A319DBA6-F1
#
_entry.id   AF-A0A319DBA6-F1
#
_cell.length_a   1.000
_cell.length_b   1.000
_cell.length_c   1.000
_cell.angle_alpha   90.00
_cell.angle_beta   90.00
_cell.angle_gamma   90.00
#
_symmetry.space_group_name_H-M   'P 1'
#
loop_
_entity.id
_entity.type
_entity.pdbx_description
1 polymer ?
#
loop_
_entity_poly.entity_id
_entity_poly.type
_entity_poly.pdbx_seq_one_letter_code
_entity_poly.pdbx_strand_id
1 'polypeptide(L)'
;MSAPFDLRNPGRPIHVGVVLLNTVTEHLDVAPVGFFNTISKGFVKTLPDFFISDELRAQALDFVFHWVTEDGKTPGALTGNLNVVPTDSFASCPTLDIVFMGASQAGYQSSTTEKEFLRKCYSDCSAFLSVCVGFESILTAGILEGKTATAPRKFLPILQKMAPGTNWVDKRWVQDGKIWTTGELLNGLDMVATFGKETWGGEGSLVEYMIRDGSFPTRDVDYKDELKKQWATISDSCAHVRGALEPAIYAGPARSGASPRRKHAERAPVEDYTDHGRCAKFGYTCTTTNSPQSTTHNDDVVSKLFQDKPIEKDQSARLYEMHRSVFQNHSIDEAIPGSPATSTDTTPSVTTPTCEAGSGRFNVSMQEAEELLSQFRQRREYFPFIEVPDSTSAAAMAASRPFLLLAILTISLTRKPSLQKRIDERFRRVLSERIVFHGEKSMDYVQGLLVYLAWCPLNLRPLNNQVSQFLQILGTMISDLKLTENLHDGAARDACLGCYSLSSLLSVSFRRVGDDAAYNYLKAALDANRTLNQPFDNKLKYSTLQTLFETIFRSQETCSTEGCPTRKSQRVQEMIESHRLELQIFQRTQGCENIPLHLSALSLKVNIASLPFKVFYPMPRRTNKLKSSPIPSYQDPSLLDHAASCLSEIRNFFESFLFIPRDQYIYFSIREWCQLIVTISTASHICFLPVSTTTLEWEHFQTKARSSMLIYLESLSHRASTLSVSKAGDHPDTFFMFKSVLDIVLSTYAPTTRTTSSQTSATSGTESPETQGNGTDVVAPRTKSSRCPMMNGSIKQSEFWEAMEQSDLRYLESLGIEGDGEYTGTTGIPDMENLFDDAGDWPSIFSEWVNFSN
;
A
#
# COMPACT_ATOMS: atom_id res chain seq x y z
N MET A 1 57.72 -8.75 -14.13
CA MET A 1 56.38 -8.10 -14.12
C MET A 1 56.62 -6.61 -14.26
N SER A 2 55.89 -5.93 -15.14
CA SER A 2 55.86 -4.46 -15.15
C SER A 2 55.30 -3.95 -13.82
N ALA A 3 55.66 -2.72 -13.43
CA ALA A 3 54.96 -2.07 -12.33
C ALA A 3 53.47 -1.94 -12.69
N PRO A 4 52.53 -2.20 -11.76
CA PRO A 4 51.10 -2.00 -12.01
C PRO A 4 50.84 -0.52 -12.34
N PHE A 5 49.85 -0.29 -13.20
CA PHE A 5 49.50 1.05 -13.67
C PHE A 5 49.01 1.93 -12.52
N ASP A 6 49.66 3.09 -12.30
CA ASP A 6 49.27 3.99 -11.22
C ASP A 6 48.00 4.76 -11.60
N LEU A 7 46.86 4.29 -11.08
CA LEU A 7 45.57 4.92 -11.27
C LEU A 7 45.53 6.36 -10.76
N ARG A 8 46.35 6.74 -9.78
CA ARG A 8 46.35 8.10 -9.19
C ARG A 8 46.98 9.14 -10.11
N ASN A 9 47.96 8.74 -10.91
CA ASN A 9 48.63 9.59 -11.89
C ASN A 9 48.74 8.85 -13.23
N PRO A 10 47.61 8.65 -13.94
CA PRO A 10 47.52 7.66 -15.01
C PRO A 10 48.36 8.01 -16.25
N GLY A 11 48.62 9.29 -16.54
CA GLY A 11 49.45 9.73 -17.67
C GLY A 11 48.95 9.40 -19.10
N ARG A 12 47.97 8.50 -19.21
CA ARG A 12 47.21 8.07 -20.39
C ARG A 12 45.75 7.78 -19.98
N PRO A 13 44.81 7.54 -20.92
CA PRO A 13 43.47 7.07 -20.57
C PRO A 13 43.50 5.76 -19.77
N ILE A 14 42.53 5.61 -18.86
CA ILE A 14 42.34 4.43 -18.01
C ILE A 14 41.40 3.45 -18.74
N HIS A 15 41.86 2.23 -18.99
CA HIS A 15 41.09 1.18 -19.64
C HIS A 15 40.23 0.42 -18.60
N VAL A 16 38.91 0.57 -18.69
CA VAL A 16 37.93 -0.06 -17.80
C VAL A 16 37.19 -1.13 -18.60
N GLY A 17 37.37 -2.41 -18.26
CA GLY A 17 36.75 -3.51 -18.99
C GLY A 17 35.72 -4.26 -18.18
N VAL A 18 34.48 -4.32 -18.69
CA VAL A 18 33.44 -5.23 -18.19
C VAL A 18 33.58 -6.55 -18.93
N VAL A 19 33.86 -7.62 -18.19
CA VAL A 19 34.04 -8.97 -18.75
C VAL A 19 32.71 -9.71 -18.69
N LEU A 20 32.15 -10.01 -19.86
CA LEU A 20 30.90 -10.74 -20.02
C LEU A 20 31.23 -12.17 -20.49
N LEU A 21 30.93 -13.15 -19.64
CA LEU A 21 31.09 -14.56 -19.95
C LEU A 21 29.99 -15.05 -20.90
N ASN A 22 30.13 -16.27 -21.45
CA ASN A 22 29.16 -16.86 -22.37
C ASN A 22 27.90 -17.37 -21.64
N THR A 23 27.16 -16.45 -21.02
CA THR A 23 26.04 -16.66 -20.09
C THR A 23 25.23 -15.37 -19.92
N VAL A 24 24.04 -15.46 -19.32
CA VAL A 24 23.28 -14.25 -18.94
C VAL A 24 23.94 -13.62 -17.71
N THR A 25 24.32 -12.34 -17.80
CA THR A 25 24.93 -11.57 -16.70
C THR A 25 23.89 -10.68 -16.00
N GLU A 26 23.94 -10.58 -14.67
CA GLU A 26 23.04 -9.68 -13.94
C GLU A 26 23.35 -8.19 -14.25
N HIS A 27 22.39 -7.48 -14.84
CA HIS A 27 22.59 -6.11 -15.30
C HIS A 27 22.89 -5.12 -14.15
N LEU A 28 22.28 -5.30 -12.97
CA LEU A 28 22.53 -4.46 -11.80
C LEU A 28 23.91 -4.70 -11.16
N ASP A 29 24.52 -5.86 -11.38
CA ASP A 29 25.87 -6.13 -10.89
C ASP A 29 26.93 -5.35 -11.68
N VAL A 30 26.74 -5.18 -13.00
CA VAL A 30 27.68 -4.44 -13.87
C VAL A 30 27.36 -2.95 -14.01
N ALA A 31 26.13 -2.52 -13.72
CA ALA A 31 25.72 -1.10 -13.71
C ALA A 31 26.65 -0.13 -12.92
N PRO A 32 27.29 -0.51 -11.79
CA PRO A 32 28.21 0.37 -11.06
C PRO A 32 29.43 0.83 -11.87
N VAL A 33 29.77 0.18 -13.00
CA VAL A 33 30.81 0.68 -13.92
C VAL A 33 30.52 2.10 -14.41
N GLY A 34 29.24 2.50 -14.45
CA GLY A 34 28.81 3.85 -14.78
C GLY A 34 29.39 4.94 -13.86
N PHE A 35 29.86 4.60 -12.66
CA PHE A 35 30.57 5.51 -11.77
C PHE A 35 31.82 6.13 -12.43
N PHE A 36 32.60 5.35 -13.18
CA PHE A 36 33.78 5.89 -13.87
C PHE A 36 33.39 6.88 -14.97
N ASN A 37 32.20 6.72 -15.55
CA ASN A 37 31.70 7.67 -16.54
C ASN A 37 31.33 9.02 -15.91
N THR A 38 30.78 9.07 -14.69
CA THR A 38 30.37 10.34 -14.05
C THR A 38 31.55 11.26 -13.72
N ILE A 39 32.75 10.69 -13.55
CA ILE A 39 34.00 11.43 -13.30
C ILE A 39 34.89 11.55 -14.57
N SER A 40 34.35 11.19 -15.74
CA SER A 40 35.07 11.26 -17.02
C SER A 40 35.04 12.65 -17.65
N LYS A 41 36.09 13.02 -18.39
CA LYS A 41 36.13 14.24 -19.21
C LYS A 41 34.98 14.32 -20.21
N GLY A 42 34.61 13.19 -20.79
CA GLY A 42 33.51 13.10 -21.77
C GLY A 42 32.19 13.54 -21.16
N PHE A 43 31.80 12.94 -20.03
CA PHE A 43 30.58 13.29 -19.30
C PHE A 43 30.65 14.70 -18.71
N VAL A 44 31.70 15.01 -17.96
CA VAL A 44 31.84 16.30 -17.25
C VAL A 44 31.78 17.50 -18.20
N LYS A 45 32.31 17.38 -19.43
CA LYS A 45 32.20 18.42 -20.46
C LYS A 45 30.77 18.71 -20.93
N THR A 46 29.84 17.76 -20.77
CA THR A 46 28.43 17.94 -21.16
C THR A 46 27.58 18.62 -20.09
N LEU A 47 28.07 18.70 -18.85
CA LEU A 47 27.33 19.28 -17.72
C LEU A 47 27.33 20.82 -17.80
N PRO A 48 26.20 21.50 -17.52
CA PRO A 48 26.13 22.96 -17.49
C PRO A 48 27.00 23.59 -16.38
N ASP A 49 27.40 24.87 -16.56
CA ASP A 49 28.27 25.59 -15.61
C ASP A 49 27.63 25.81 -14.23
N PHE A 50 26.29 25.83 -14.13
CA PHE A 50 25.61 25.89 -12.83
C PHE A 50 25.73 24.58 -12.04
N PHE A 51 26.07 23.48 -12.71
CA PHE A 51 26.16 22.14 -12.13
C PHE A 51 27.60 21.77 -11.75
N ILE A 52 28.62 22.31 -12.42
CA ILE A 52 30.02 22.01 -12.10
C ILE A 52 30.96 23.17 -12.46
N SER A 53 31.82 23.54 -11.51
CA SER A 53 32.81 24.62 -11.71
C SER A 53 34.04 24.14 -12.48
N ASP A 54 34.76 25.08 -13.10
CA ASP A 54 35.93 24.77 -13.92
C ASP A 54 37.06 24.09 -13.13
N GLU A 55 37.20 24.39 -11.83
CA GLU A 55 38.17 23.73 -10.94
C GLU A 55 37.86 22.24 -10.73
N LEU A 56 36.57 21.86 -10.75
CA LEU A 56 36.14 20.46 -10.71
C LEU A 56 36.24 19.81 -12.09
N ARG A 57 35.92 20.55 -13.17
CA ARG A 57 36.12 20.06 -14.55
C ARG A 57 37.58 19.72 -14.83
N ALA A 58 38.53 20.50 -14.31
CA ALA A 58 39.96 20.28 -14.47
C ALA A 58 40.48 18.96 -13.87
N GLN A 59 39.73 18.37 -12.93
CA GLN A 59 40.08 17.10 -12.27
C GLN A 59 39.52 15.87 -12.99
N ALA A 60 38.74 16.07 -14.07
CA ALA A 60 38.10 14.96 -14.78
C ALA A 60 39.12 14.03 -15.45
N LEU A 61 38.91 12.72 -15.30
CA LEU A 61 39.81 11.68 -15.79
C LEU A 61 39.41 11.22 -17.19
N ASP A 62 40.35 10.58 -17.88
CA ASP A 62 40.12 10.04 -19.22
C ASP A 62 39.95 8.53 -19.13
N PHE A 63 38.84 8.00 -19.66
CA PHE A 63 38.44 6.59 -19.53
C PHE A 63 38.08 6.01 -20.89
N VAL A 64 38.52 4.78 -21.14
CA VAL A 64 38.10 3.97 -22.29
C VAL A 64 37.37 2.75 -21.76
N PHE A 65 36.11 2.59 -22.15
CA PHE A 65 35.25 1.49 -21.71
C PHE A 65 35.29 0.35 -22.71
N HIS A 66 35.57 -0.84 -22.21
CA HIS A 66 35.60 -2.08 -22.98
C HIS A 66 34.48 -3.01 -22.51
N TRP A 67 33.64 -3.48 -23.42
CA TRP A 67 32.64 -4.51 -23.17
C TRP A 67 33.13 -5.78 -23.86
N VAL A 68 33.66 -6.72 -23.06
CA VAL A 68 34.49 -7.80 -23.56
C VAL A 68 33.73 -9.12 -23.51
N THR A 69 33.58 -9.77 -24.67
CA THR A 69 33.09 -11.16 -24.78
C THR A 69 34.20 -12.07 -25.34
N GLU A 70 33.98 -13.38 -25.38
CA GLU A 70 35.01 -14.32 -25.87
C GLU A 70 35.42 -14.03 -27.33
N ASP A 71 34.42 -13.84 -28.21
CA ASP A 71 34.62 -13.66 -29.66
C ASP A 71 34.61 -12.19 -30.13
N GLY A 72 34.19 -11.24 -29.28
CA GLY A 72 34.04 -9.83 -29.63
C GLY A 72 32.99 -9.55 -30.71
N LYS A 73 32.03 -10.46 -30.92
CA LYS A 73 30.99 -10.37 -31.96
C LYS A 73 29.61 -10.72 -31.43
N THR A 74 29.52 -11.77 -30.62
CA THR A 74 28.28 -12.20 -29.99
C THR A 74 27.89 -11.17 -28.91
N PRO A 75 26.68 -10.58 -28.97
CA PRO A 75 26.19 -9.66 -27.94
C PRO A 75 26.19 -10.32 -26.56
N GLY A 76 26.70 -9.61 -25.55
CA GLY A 76 26.62 -10.04 -24.17
C GLY A 76 25.17 -9.96 -23.68
N ALA A 77 24.59 -11.10 -23.30
CA ALA A 77 23.23 -11.19 -22.79
C ALA A 77 23.18 -10.78 -21.31
N LEU A 78 22.28 -9.86 -20.97
CA LEU A 78 22.07 -9.37 -19.61
C LEU A 78 20.64 -9.68 -19.14
N THR A 79 20.42 -9.72 -17.82
CA THR A 79 19.07 -9.90 -17.25
C THR A 79 18.12 -8.78 -17.68
N GLY A 80 16.81 -9.08 -17.69
CA GLY A 80 15.80 -8.15 -18.23
C GLY A 80 15.73 -8.09 -19.76
N ASN A 81 16.34 -9.06 -20.47
CA ASN A 81 16.41 -9.11 -21.95
C ASN A 81 17.22 -7.95 -22.57
N LEU A 82 18.16 -7.39 -21.81
CA LEU A 82 19.11 -6.40 -22.29
C LEU A 82 20.27 -7.12 -23.04
N ASN A 83 20.76 -6.53 -24.12
CA ASN A 83 21.91 -7.04 -24.87
C ASN A 83 22.94 -5.92 -25.05
N VAL A 84 24.21 -6.22 -24.78
CA VAL A 84 25.33 -5.29 -24.96
C VAL A 84 26.14 -5.70 -26.18
N VAL A 85 26.36 -4.77 -27.11
CA VAL A 85 27.27 -4.99 -28.25
C VAL A 85 28.72 -4.96 -27.72
N PRO A 86 29.50 -6.03 -27.90
CA PRO A 86 30.89 -6.04 -27.45
C PRO A 86 31.74 -5.04 -28.23
N THR A 87 32.72 -4.45 -27.55
CA THR A 87 33.77 -3.64 -28.19
C THR A 87 35.00 -4.48 -28.50
N ASP A 88 35.23 -5.55 -27.74
CA ASP A 88 36.46 -6.34 -27.76
C ASP A 88 36.20 -7.85 -27.57
N SER A 89 37.09 -8.65 -28.16
CA SER A 89 37.23 -10.09 -27.90
C SER A 89 38.30 -10.35 -26.84
N PHE A 90 38.35 -11.54 -26.24
CA PHE A 90 39.48 -11.92 -25.35
C PHE A 90 40.86 -11.84 -26.05
N ALA A 91 40.88 -12.00 -27.38
CA ALA A 91 42.10 -11.92 -28.19
C ALA A 91 42.50 -10.47 -28.54
N SER A 92 41.53 -9.57 -28.78
CA SER A 92 41.77 -8.19 -29.18
C SER A 92 41.81 -7.19 -28.02
N CYS A 93 41.25 -7.56 -26.86
CA CYS A 93 41.13 -6.68 -25.70
C CYS A 93 42.51 -6.17 -25.25
N PRO A 94 42.68 -4.83 -25.11
CA PRO A 94 43.90 -4.25 -24.56
C PRO A 94 44.09 -4.63 -23.09
N THR A 95 45.26 -4.32 -22.52
CA THR A 95 45.45 -4.44 -21.07
C THR A 95 44.45 -3.55 -20.34
N LEU A 96 43.63 -4.17 -19.49
CA LEU A 96 42.64 -3.49 -18.66
C LEU A 96 43.27 -3.04 -17.35
N ASP A 97 43.12 -1.77 -16.99
CA ASP A 97 43.60 -1.21 -15.73
C ASP A 97 42.62 -1.50 -14.58
N ILE A 98 41.32 -1.44 -14.89
CA ILE A 98 40.22 -1.78 -14.01
C ILE A 98 39.37 -2.85 -14.71
N VAL A 99 39.20 -3.99 -14.06
CA VAL A 99 38.37 -5.10 -14.55
C VAL A 99 37.09 -5.14 -13.73
N PHE A 100 35.95 -5.31 -14.37
CA PHE A 100 34.63 -5.36 -13.73
C PHE A 100 33.89 -6.66 -14.11
N MET A 101 33.28 -7.32 -13.13
CA MET A 101 32.59 -8.60 -13.31
C MET A 101 31.33 -8.68 -12.44
N GLY A 102 30.21 -9.12 -13.02
CA GLY A 102 28.95 -9.39 -12.32
C GLY A 102 28.60 -10.88 -12.25
N ALA A 103 27.48 -11.22 -11.61
CA ALA A 103 27.00 -12.59 -11.53
C ALA A 103 26.62 -13.16 -12.89
N SER A 104 27.08 -14.38 -13.14
CA SER A 104 26.60 -15.26 -14.22
C SER A 104 25.29 -15.93 -13.83
N GLN A 105 24.58 -16.49 -14.82
CA GLN A 105 23.40 -17.32 -14.57
C GLN A 105 23.72 -18.48 -13.61
N ALA A 106 22.83 -18.73 -12.65
CA ALA A 106 23.04 -19.75 -11.62
C ALA A 106 23.31 -21.15 -12.22
N GLY A 107 24.40 -21.78 -11.76
CA GLY A 107 24.85 -23.10 -12.25
C GLY A 107 25.72 -23.05 -13.51
N TYR A 108 26.01 -21.87 -14.06
CA TYR A 108 26.98 -21.71 -15.13
C TYR A 108 28.38 -22.14 -14.69
N GLN A 109 29.20 -22.63 -15.62
CA GLN A 109 30.57 -23.07 -15.36
C GLN A 109 31.50 -22.49 -16.42
N SER A 110 32.38 -21.57 -16.01
CA SER A 110 33.29 -20.88 -16.93
C SER A 110 34.23 -21.88 -17.61
N SER A 111 34.43 -21.70 -18.90
CA SER A 111 35.34 -22.48 -19.76
C SER A 111 36.81 -22.28 -19.37
N THR A 112 37.69 -23.09 -19.97
CA THR A 112 39.14 -22.92 -19.83
C THR A 112 39.60 -21.58 -20.39
N THR A 113 39.09 -21.16 -21.57
CA THR A 113 39.41 -19.87 -22.20
C THR A 113 39.07 -18.70 -21.28
N GLU A 114 37.87 -18.71 -20.69
CA GLU A 114 37.42 -17.66 -19.77
C GLU A 114 38.27 -17.62 -18.50
N LYS A 115 38.59 -18.78 -17.90
CA LYS A 115 39.46 -18.86 -16.72
C LYS A 115 40.88 -18.37 -17.01
N GLU A 116 41.43 -18.63 -18.19
CA GLU A 116 42.72 -18.10 -18.62
C GLU A 116 42.68 -16.59 -18.86
N PHE A 117 41.62 -16.08 -19.50
CA PHE A 117 41.43 -14.65 -19.71
C PHE A 117 41.26 -13.90 -18.37
N LEU A 118 40.45 -14.42 -17.44
CA LEU A 118 40.29 -13.85 -16.10
C LEU A 118 41.61 -13.80 -15.32
N ARG A 119 42.48 -14.83 -15.44
CA ARG A 119 43.84 -14.83 -14.86
C ARG A 119 44.75 -13.79 -15.52
N LYS A 120 44.70 -13.62 -16.84
CA LYS A 120 45.44 -12.57 -17.57
C LYS A 120 45.00 -11.18 -17.11
N CYS A 121 43.69 -10.92 -17.12
CA CYS A 121 43.11 -9.68 -16.60
C CYS A 121 43.52 -9.42 -15.15
N TYR A 122 43.45 -10.42 -14.26
CA TYR A 122 43.91 -10.29 -12.88
C TYR A 122 45.42 -10.06 -12.76
N SER A 123 46.25 -10.70 -13.60
CA SER A 123 47.70 -10.46 -13.64
C SER A 123 48.01 -8.99 -13.90
N ASP A 124 47.38 -8.43 -14.92
CA ASP A 124 47.83 -7.19 -15.55
C ASP A 124 47.14 -5.94 -14.96
N CYS A 125 45.93 -6.07 -14.42
CA CYS A 125 45.16 -4.92 -13.91
C CYS A 125 45.70 -4.32 -12.61
N SER A 126 45.31 -3.08 -12.34
CA SER A 126 45.52 -2.41 -11.05
C SER A 126 44.36 -2.63 -10.09
N ALA A 127 43.16 -2.91 -10.59
CA ALA A 127 42.00 -3.29 -9.79
C ALA A 127 41.11 -4.32 -10.50
N PHE A 128 40.60 -5.31 -9.75
CA PHE A 128 39.64 -6.31 -10.21
C PHE A 128 38.40 -6.26 -9.30
N LEU A 129 37.26 -5.84 -9.85
CA LEU A 129 36.02 -5.56 -9.12
C LEU A 129 34.97 -6.63 -9.48
N SER A 130 34.52 -7.39 -8.48
CA SER A 130 33.58 -8.50 -8.63
C SER A 130 32.34 -8.27 -7.75
N VAL A 131 31.15 -8.23 -8.36
CA VAL A 131 29.90 -7.94 -7.65
C VAL A 131 29.05 -9.20 -7.50
N CYS A 132 28.40 -9.33 -6.33
CA CYS A 132 27.45 -10.41 -6.00
C CYS A 132 28.05 -11.80 -6.29
N VAL A 133 27.32 -12.70 -6.99
CA VAL A 133 27.78 -14.06 -7.32
C VAL A 133 28.89 -14.08 -8.39
N GLY A 134 29.32 -12.93 -8.92
CA GLY A 134 30.47 -12.82 -9.83
C GLY A 134 31.77 -13.43 -9.28
N PHE A 135 31.87 -13.58 -7.95
CA PHE A 135 33.00 -14.26 -7.30
C PHE A 135 33.19 -15.71 -7.79
N GLU A 136 32.15 -16.40 -8.26
CA GLU A 136 32.22 -17.84 -8.59
C GLU A 136 33.20 -18.12 -9.75
N SER A 137 33.20 -17.25 -10.77
CA SER A 137 34.10 -17.42 -11.92
C SER A 137 35.56 -17.14 -11.58
N ILE A 138 35.84 -16.13 -10.74
CA ILE A 138 37.20 -15.86 -10.26
C ILE A 138 37.68 -16.88 -9.20
N LEU A 139 36.75 -17.45 -8.43
CA LEU A 139 37.02 -18.55 -7.50
C LEU A 139 37.45 -19.81 -8.27
N THR A 140 36.67 -20.21 -9.28
CA THR A 140 37.00 -21.39 -10.11
C THR A 140 38.19 -21.14 -11.06
N ALA A 141 38.55 -19.88 -11.33
CA ALA A 141 39.84 -19.52 -11.93
C ALA A 141 41.02 -19.64 -10.94
N GLY A 142 40.79 -19.80 -9.63
CA GLY A 142 41.81 -19.89 -8.60
C GLY A 142 42.40 -18.54 -8.15
N ILE A 143 41.73 -17.43 -8.47
CA ILE A 143 42.22 -16.07 -8.18
C ILE A 143 42.03 -15.71 -6.69
N LEU A 144 41.02 -16.31 -6.03
CA LEU A 144 40.70 -16.07 -4.62
C LEU A 144 41.46 -16.98 -3.63
N GLU A 145 42.36 -17.84 -4.12
CA GLU A 145 43.14 -18.72 -3.24
C GLU A 145 44.12 -17.90 -2.38
N GLY A 146 44.08 -18.10 -1.06
CA GLY A 146 44.84 -17.31 -0.10
C GLY A 146 44.37 -15.86 0.07
N LYS A 147 43.20 -15.49 -0.47
CA LYS A 147 42.64 -14.12 -0.41
C LYS A 147 41.54 -13.97 0.61
N THR A 148 41.37 -12.75 1.14
CA THR A 148 40.17 -12.35 1.87
C THR A 148 39.11 -11.82 0.90
N ALA A 149 37.90 -12.35 0.99
CA ALA A 149 36.80 -12.02 0.08
C ALA A 149 35.45 -12.03 0.79
N THR A 150 34.44 -11.42 0.18
CA THR A 150 33.03 -11.54 0.57
C THR A 150 32.20 -12.07 -0.60
N ALA A 151 30.97 -12.47 -0.31
CA ALA A 151 30.00 -13.02 -1.23
C ALA A 151 28.58 -12.77 -0.67
N PRO A 152 27.51 -12.87 -1.49
CA PRO A 152 26.12 -12.89 -1.06
C PRO A 152 25.93 -13.64 0.26
N ARG A 153 25.37 -12.99 1.29
CA ARG A 153 25.58 -13.39 2.70
C ARG A 153 25.10 -14.82 2.99
N LYS A 154 24.08 -15.27 2.27
CA LYS A 154 23.52 -16.64 2.33
C LYS A 154 24.49 -17.73 1.85
N PHE A 155 25.48 -17.39 1.03
CA PHE A 155 26.49 -18.32 0.50
C PHE A 155 27.74 -18.41 1.39
N LEU A 156 28.04 -17.42 2.23
CA LEU A 156 29.23 -17.44 3.08
C LEU A 156 29.39 -18.75 3.90
N PRO A 157 28.34 -19.32 4.56
CA PRO A 157 28.49 -20.55 5.35
C PRO A 157 28.75 -21.83 4.55
N ILE A 158 28.45 -21.83 3.24
CA ILE A 158 28.75 -22.96 2.35
C ILE A 158 30.11 -22.75 1.66
N LEU A 159 30.46 -21.52 1.30
CA LEU A 159 31.77 -21.17 0.74
C LEU A 159 32.92 -21.42 1.72
N GLN A 160 32.74 -21.10 3.00
CA GLN A 160 33.70 -21.45 4.07
C GLN A 160 33.99 -22.96 4.18
N LYS A 161 33.11 -23.82 3.65
CA LYS A 161 33.29 -25.28 3.64
C LYS A 161 33.81 -25.80 2.29
N MET A 162 33.31 -25.25 1.18
CA MET A 162 33.65 -25.70 -0.18
C MET A 162 34.94 -25.09 -0.73
N ALA A 163 35.29 -23.89 -0.29
CA ALA A 163 36.49 -23.15 -0.69
C ALA A 163 37.23 -22.58 0.53
N PRO A 164 37.79 -23.43 1.42
CA PRO A 164 38.47 -23.02 2.64
C PRO A 164 39.81 -22.31 2.39
N GLY A 165 40.34 -22.34 1.16
CA GLY A 165 41.53 -21.58 0.74
C GLY A 165 41.28 -20.07 0.67
N THR A 166 40.02 -19.63 0.60
CA THR A 166 39.63 -18.22 0.64
C THR A 166 39.09 -17.85 2.03
N ASN A 167 39.56 -16.75 2.60
CA ASN A 167 39.08 -16.20 3.86
C ASN A 167 37.78 -15.40 3.65
N TRP A 168 36.64 -16.08 3.75
CA TRP A 168 35.31 -15.50 3.54
C TRP A 168 34.80 -14.72 4.76
N VAL A 169 34.55 -13.41 4.58
CA VAL A 169 34.07 -12.49 5.62
C VAL A 169 32.71 -11.87 5.27
N ASP A 170 31.88 -11.58 6.29
CA ASP A 170 30.57 -10.93 6.12
C ASP A 170 30.71 -9.41 6.10
N LYS A 171 30.86 -8.84 4.90
CA LYS A 171 30.96 -7.38 4.66
C LYS A 171 30.25 -6.97 3.37
N ARG A 172 29.85 -5.70 3.26
CA ARG A 172 29.26 -5.12 2.03
C ARG A 172 30.21 -5.25 0.85
N TRP A 173 31.47 -4.96 1.08
CA TRP A 173 32.57 -5.15 0.15
C TRP A 173 33.86 -5.44 0.91
N VAL A 174 34.83 -6.03 0.23
CA VAL A 174 36.16 -6.37 0.74
C VAL A 174 37.20 -6.06 -0.32
N GLN A 175 38.30 -5.42 0.08
CA GLN A 175 39.52 -5.30 -0.71
C GLN A 175 40.61 -6.22 -0.14
N ASP A 176 41.28 -6.99 -1.01
CA ASP A 176 42.54 -7.69 -0.71
C ASP A 176 43.55 -7.35 -1.83
N GLY A 177 44.42 -6.38 -1.55
CA GLY A 177 45.33 -5.82 -2.55
C GLY A 177 44.55 -5.20 -3.71
N LYS A 178 44.61 -5.84 -4.89
CA LYS A 178 43.88 -5.40 -6.09
C LYS A 178 42.53 -6.07 -6.32
N ILE A 179 42.14 -7.10 -5.56
CA ILE A 179 40.81 -7.71 -5.73
C ILE A 179 39.80 -7.06 -4.79
N TRP A 180 38.64 -6.71 -5.35
CA TRP A 180 37.48 -6.18 -4.67
C TRP A 180 36.30 -7.12 -4.91
N THR A 181 35.61 -7.51 -3.84
CA THR A 181 34.42 -8.39 -3.89
C THR A 181 33.27 -7.77 -3.12
N THR A 182 32.00 -8.04 -3.50
CA THR A 182 30.82 -7.52 -2.79
C THR A 182 29.90 -8.60 -2.23
N GLY A 183 29.25 -8.26 -1.12
CA GLY A 183 28.45 -9.17 -0.31
C GLY A 183 26.95 -9.21 -0.63
N GLU A 184 26.45 -8.43 -1.60
CA GLU A 184 25.07 -8.45 -2.13
C GLU A 184 25.02 -7.64 -3.46
N LEU A 185 23.95 -7.84 -4.26
CA LEU A 185 23.63 -7.16 -5.52
C LEU A 185 23.96 -5.65 -5.54
N LEU A 186 23.26 -4.84 -4.74
CA LEU A 186 23.40 -3.39 -4.76
C LEU A 186 24.67 -2.87 -4.05
N ASN A 187 25.52 -3.74 -3.48
CA ASN A 187 26.74 -3.29 -2.80
C ASN A 187 27.86 -2.89 -3.78
N GLY A 188 27.70 -3.19 -5.08
CA GLY A 188 28.59 -2.70 -6.14
C GLY A 188 28.70 -1.17 -6.17
N LEU A 189 27.63 -0.45 -5.82
CA LEU A 189 27.63 1.01 -5.72
C LEU A 189 28.44 1.54 -4.52
N ASP A 190 28.42 0.84 -3.37
CA ASP A 190 29.25 1.21 -2.21
C ASP A 190 30.74 0.98 -2.50
N MET A 191 31.03 -0.13 -3.20
CA MET A 191 32.37 -0.51 -3.61
C MET A 191 32.98 0.54 -4.54
N VAL A 192 32.32 0.93 -5.64
CA VAL A 192 32.87 1.92 -6.58
C VAL A 192 32.99 3.32 -5.96
N ALA A 193 32.04 3.72 -5.12
CA ALA A 193 32.12 4.98 -4.39
C ALA A 193 33.31 5.02 -3.41
N THR A 194 33.63 3.91 -2.75
CA THR A 194 34.78 3.83 -1.84
C THR A 194 36.10 3.73 -2.61
N PHE A 195 36.16 2.85 -3.61
CA PHE A 195 37.29 2.73 -4.54
C PHE A 195 37.66 4.09 -5.16
N GLY A 196 36.67 4.85 -5.61
CA GLY A 196 36.87 6.19 -6.16
C GLY A 196 37.45 7.16 -5.13
N LYS A 197 36.92 7.18 -3.90
CA LYS A 197 37.46 8.02 -2.80
C LYS A 197 38.90 7.67 -2.45
N GLU A 198 39.22 6.39 -2.35
CA GLU A 198 40.57 5.93 -2.00
C GLU A 198 41.59 6.14 -3.13
N THR A 199 41.14 6.13 -4.39
CA THR A 199 42.01 6.31 -5.56
C THR A 199 42.18 7.78 -5.93
N TRP A 200 41.09 8.56 -6.01
CA TRP A 200 41.06 9.93 -6.55
C TRP A 200 40.27 10.94 -5.69
N GLY A 201 39.89 10.58 -4.46
CA GLY A 201 39.20 11.46 -3.52
C GLY A 201 40.09 12.48 -2.82
N GLY A 202 39.53 13.14 -1.80
CA GLY A 202 40.15 14.27 -1.12
C GLY A 202 39.18 15.45 -1.06
N GLU A 203 39.35 16.31 -0.05
CA GLU A 203 38.46 17.44 0.20
C GLU A 203 38.39 18.37 -1.02
N GLY A 204 37.18 18.59 -1.54
CA GLY A 204 36.96 19.39 -2.75
C GLY A 204 37.24 18.67 -4.08
N SER A 205 37.45 17.35 -4.05
CA SER A 205 37.66 16.56 -5.27
C SER A 205 36.38 16.40 -6.11
N LEU A 206 36.55 16.26 -7.42
CA LEU A 206 35.48 15.88 -8.35
C LEU A 206 34.79 14.58 -7.92
N VAL A 207 35.53 13.61 -7.38
CA VAL A 207 34.95 12.33 -6.94
C VAL A 207 34.04 12.51 -5.74
N GLU A 208 34.45 13.28 -4.72
CA GLU A 208 33.58 13.57 -3.58
C GLU A 208 32.36 14.40 -4.00
N TYR A 209 32.54 15.34 -4.93
CA TYR A 209 31.43 16.11 -5.52
C TYR A 209 30.40 15.18 -6.19
N MET A 210 30.85 14.31 -7.11
CA MET A 210 29.96 13.41 -7.87
C MET A 210 29.30 12.34 -7.00
N ILE A 211 29.98 11.85 -5.96
CA ILE A 211 29.39 10.91 -4.99
C ILE A 211 28.28 11.60 -4.19
N ARG A 212 28.49 12.85 -3.76
CA ARG A 212 27.51 13.62 -2.99
C ARG A 212 26.30 14.01 -3.85
N ASP A 213 26.53 14.63 -5.01
CA ASP A 213 25.47 15.18 -5.85
C ASP A 213 24.69 14.08 -6.60
N GLY A 214 25.42 13.09 -7.13
CA GLY A 214 24.85 11.86 -7.69
C GLY A 214 24.20 10.93 -6.66
N SER A 215 24.12 11.32 -5.38
CA SER A 215 23.42 10.60 -4.31
C SER A 215 23.86 9.14 -4.15
N PHE A 216 25.16 8.86 -4.29
CA PHE A 216 25.71 7.52 -4.13
C PHE A 216 25.53 7.02 -2.68
N PRO A 217 25.24 5.71 -2.49
CA PRO A 217 24.93 5.17 -1.18
C PRO A 217 26.11 5.30 -0.21
N THR A 218 25.85 5.83 0.98
CA THR A 218 26.80 5.87 2.09
C THR A 218 26.32 4.90 3.16
N ARG A 219 26.77 3.64 3.06
CA ARG A 219 26.39 2.53 3.94
C ARG A 219 27.62 1.95 4.65
N ASP A 220 27.41 1.33 5.82
CA ASP A 220 28.51 0.81 6.64
C ASP A 220 29.03 -0.52 6.08
N VAL A 221 30.35 -0.64 5.92
CA VAL A 221 31.00 -1.80 5.28
C VAL A 221 30.80 -3.10 6.07
N ASP A 222 30.65 -3.04 7.39
CA ASP A 222 30.42 -4.21 8.25
C ASP A 222 28.91 -4.44 8.46
N TYR A 223 28.06 -3.91 7.57
CA TYR A 223 26.60 -3.88 7.70
C TYR A 223 26.09 -3.23 9.01
N LYS A 224 26.90 -2.41 9.72
CA LYS A 224 26.43 -1.74 10.94
C LYS A 224 25.36 -0.69 10.67
N ASP A 225 25.07 -0.36 9.42
CA ASP A 225 23.90 0.44 9.04
C ASP A 225 22.63 -0.41 8.91
N GLU A 226 22.74 -1.74 8.73
CA GLU A 226 21.64 -2.71 8.86
C GLU A 226 21.46 -3.20 10.29
N LEU A 227 22.52 -3.03 11.11
CA LEU A 227 22.46 -3.14 12.55
C LEU A 227 22.18 -1.78 13.23
N LYS A 228 22.24 -0.63 12.53
CA LYS A 228 21.66 0.66 12.96
C LYS A 228 20.27 0.92 12.33
N LYS A 229 19.88 0.28 11.24
CA LYS A 229 18.52 -0.30 11.16
C LYS A 229 18.50 -1.43 12.20
N GLN A 230 17.39 -1.79 12.82
CA GLN A 230 17.43 -2.52 14.09
C GLN A 230 18.00 -1.67 15.25
N TRP A 231 19.31 -1.38 15.42
CA TRP A 231 19.75 -0.64 16.62
C TRP A 231 19.37 0.83 16.69
N ALA A 232 19.35 1.62 15.62
CA ALA A 232 18.74 2.96 15.63
C ALA A 232 17.22 2.89 15.41
N THR A 233 16.69 1.79 14.83
CA THR A 233 15.28 1.40 15.05
C THR A 233 14.98 1.12 16.56
N ILE A 234 16.00 0.90 17.38
CA ILE A 234 15.97 0.76 18.86
C ILE A 234 16.56 2.01 19.57
N SER A 235 17.35 2.85 18.89
CA SER A 235 18.20 3.88 19.51
C SER A 235 18.08 5.27 18.93
N ASP A 236 17.54 5.52 17.73
CA ASP A 236 16.89 6.81 17.46
C ASP A 236 15.58 6.88 18.30
N SER A 237 15.01 5.71 18.59
CA SER A 237 14.05 5.45 19.68
C SER A 237 14.61 5.71 21.10
N CYS A 238 15.88 6.13 21.27
CA CYS A 238 16.49 6.51 22.56
C CYS A 238 17.40 7.76 22.51
N ALA A 239 17.91 8.18 21.35
CA ALA A 239 18.95 9.21 21.22
C ALA A 239 18.41 10.65 21.19
N HIS A 240 17.09 10.83 21.06
CA HIS A 240 16.44 12.07 21.48
C HIS A 240 16.34 12.22 23.01
N VAL A 241 16.86 11.25 23.79
CA VAL A 241 16.99 11.32 25.25
C VAL A 241 18.45 11.23 25.70
N ARG A 242 19.26 12.22 25.29
CA ARG A 242 20.29 12.91 26.10
C ARG A 242 21.16 13.82 25.20
N GLY A 243 21.06 15.12 25.42
CA GLY A 243 21.94 16.09 24.76
C GLY A 243 23.32 16.17 25.42
N ALA A 244 24.31 16.61 24.65
CA ALA A 244 25.54 17.21 25.13
C ALA A 244 25.77 18.51 24.35
N LEU A 245 25.80 19.64 25.06
CA LEU A 245 26.24 20.94 24.56
C LEU A 245 27.77 21.02 24.65
N GLU A 246 28.40 21.66 23.68
CA GLU A 246 29.67 22.39 23.85
C GLU A 246 29.60 23.69 23.00
N PRO A 247 30.32 24.77 23.35
CA PRO A 247 29.79 26.12 23.13
C PRO A 247 30.51 26.95 22.05
N ALA A 248 29.74 27.68 21.25
CA ALA A 248 30.27 28.77 20.43
C ALA A 248 30.39 30.06 21.27
N ILE A 249 31.62 30.45 21.61
CA ILE A 249 31.92 31.71 22.29
C ILE A 249 31.96 32.85 21.26
N TYR A 250 31.03 33.81 21.36
CA TYR A 250 31.34 35.22 21.09
C TYR A 250 30.44 36.13 21.93
N ALA A 251 31.05 37.03 22.69
CA ALA A 251 30.36 37.86 23.68
C ALA A 251 30.02 39.26 23.15
N GLY A 252 28.84 39.76 23.52
CA GLY A 252 28.42 41.16 23.34
C GLY A 252 27.34 41.49 24.39
N PRO A 253 27.51 42.51 25.25
CA PRO A 253 26.76 42.58 26.51
C PRO A 253 25.36 43.19 26.36
N ALA A 254 24.39 42.54 26.99
CA ALA A 254 23.10 43.15 27.28
C ALA A 254 23.25 44.37 28.20
N ARG A 255 22.44 45.41 27.98
CA ARG A 255 22.20 46.47 28.98
C ARG A 255 20.75 46.44 29.44
N SER A 256 20.61 46.50 30.76
CA SER A 256 19.35 46.49 31.51
C SER A 256 18.54 47.77 31.33
N GLY A 257 17.21 47.66 31.43
CA GLY A 257 16.28 48.80 31.39
C GLY A 257 14.89 48.43 31.92
N ALA A 258 14.55 48.94 33.09
CA ALA A 258 13.38 48.59 33.89
C ALA A 258 11.99 48.74 33.22
N SER A 259 11.03 47.92 33.69
CA SER A 259 9.58 48.20 33.56
C SER A 259 9.21 49.47 34.35
N PRO A 260 8.30 50.31 33.82
CA PRO A 260 7.05 50.47 34.59
C PRO A 260 5.77 50.74 33.78
N ARG A 261 4.68 50.14 34.29
CA ARG A 261 3.29 50.67 34.41
C ARG A 261 2.46 51.03 33.16
N ARG A 262 1.26 50.42 33.14
CA ARG A 262 0.04 50.81 32.41
C ARG A 262 -0.20 52.34 32.32
N LYS A 263 -0.60 52.79 31.12
CA LYS A 263 -1.61 53.85 30.90
C LYS A 263 -2.58 53.40 29.81
N HIS A 264 -3.83 53.87 29.88
CA HIS A 264 -4.88 53.66 28.87
C HIS A 264 -4.87 54.78 27.80
N ALA A 265 -5.70 54.60 26.77
CA ALA A 265 -5.80 55.36 25.51
C ALA A 265 -4.67 55.01 24.51
N GLU A 266 -4.92 54.86 23.20
CA GLU A 266 -6.11 55.24 22.41
C GLU A 266 -6.32 54.26 21.23
N ARG A 267 -7.51 54.27 20.59
CA ARG A 267 -7.79 53.42 19.41
C ARG A 267 -7.17 54.02 18.14
N ALA A 268 -6.43 53.22 17.38
CA ALA A 268 -6.13 53.44 15.96
C ALA A 268 -6.47 52.16 15.17
N PRO A 269 -6.75 52.24 13.85
CA PRO A 269 -7.38 51.14 13.10
C PRO A 269 -6.42 49.98 12.83
N VAL A 270 -6.99 48.78 12.67
CA VAL A 270 -6.30 47.61 12.11
C VAL A 270 -6.22 47.80 10.60
N GLU A 271 -5.00 47.85 10.05
CA GLU A 271 -4.80 47.72 8.60
C GLU A 271 -4.94 46.25 8.18
N ASP A 272 -5.71 46.05 7.11
CA ASP A 272 -6.22 44.75 6.68
C ASP A 272 -5.23 44.04 5.74
N TYR A 273 -4.37 43.17 6.29
CA TYR A 273 -3.51 42.29 5.50
C TYR A 273 -4.29 41.08 4.96
N THR A 274 -5.07 41.31 3.91
CA THR A 274 -5.69 40.25 3.13
C THR A 274 -4.64 39.53 2.26
N ASP A 275 -4.19 38.36 2.72
CA ASP A 275 -3.22 37.52 2.01
C ASP A 275 -3.84 36.85 0.77
N HIS A 276 -3.95 37.60 -0.31
CA HIS A 276 -4.39 37.10 -1.62
C HIS A 276 -3.32 36.24 -2.34
N GLY A 277 -2.11 36.13 -1.78
CA GLY A 277 -1.00 35.37 -2.40
C GLY A 277 -1.09 33.87 -2.16
N ARG A 278 -1.63 33.43 -1.01
CA ARG A 278 -1.69 31.99 -0.67
C ARG A 278 -2.77 31.20 -1.41
N CYS A 279 -3.94 31.79 -1.67
CA CYS A 279 -5.09 31.08 -2.26
C CYS A 279 -4.82 30.59 -3.69
N ALA A 280 -4.21 31.44 -4.53
CA ALA A 280 -3.91 31.11 -5.93
C ALA A 280 -2.93 29.92 -6.09
N LYS A 281 -1.99 29.74 -5.15
CA LYS A 281 -0.97 28.67 -5.20
C LYS A 281 -1.55 27.26 -5.04
N PHE A 282 -2.75 27.14 -4.45
CA PHE A 282 -3.45 25.87 -4.22
C PHE A 282 -4.75 25.72 -5.02
N GLY A 283 -5.03 26.64 -5.95
CA GLY A 283 -6.22 26.59 -6.81
C GLY A 283 -7.51 27.12 -6.17
N TYR A 284 -7.42 27.92 -5.11
CA TYR A 284 -8.60 28.52 -4.48
C TYR A 284 -8.90 29.92 -5.07
N THR A 285 -10.14 30.10 -5.55
CA THR A 285 -10.66 31.42 -5.91
C THR A 285 -11.23 32.11 -4.68
N CYS A 286 -10.49 33.07 -4.10
CA CYS A 286 -10.97 33.84 -2.95
C CYS A 286 -11.92 34.96 -3.41
N THR A 287 -13.22 34.70 -3.46
CA THR A 287 -14.24 35.74 -3.68
C THR A 287 -14.72 36.31 -2.34
N THR A 288 -14.40 37.58 -2.07
CA THR A 288 -15.05 38.34 -1.01
C THR A 288 -16.54 38.50 -1.28
N THR A 289 -17.33 38.54 -0.20
CA THR A 289 -18.80 38.41 -0.23
C THR A 289 -19.49 39.47 -1.09
N ASN A 290 -20.16 39.02 -2.15
CA ASN A 290 -21.31 39.73 -2.72
C ASN A 290 -22.61 39.04 -2.27
N SER A 291 -23.62 39.85 -1.96
CA SER A 291 -24.89 39.41 -1.36
C SER A 291 -25.60 38.35 -2.21
N PRO A 292 -26.23 37.31 -1.61
CA PRO A 292 -26.94 36.28 -2.36
C PRO A 292 -28.14 36.89 -3.10
N GLN A 293 -28.10 36.89 -4.42
CA GLN A 293 -29.29 37.11 -5.22
C GLN A 293 -30.24 35.91 -5.03
N SER A 294 -31.50 36.20 -4.73
CA SER A 294 -32.55 35.21 -4.51
C SER A 294 -32.73 34.33 -5.77
N THR A 295 -32.26 33.08 -5.70
CA THR A 295 -32.50 32.07 -6.74
C THR A 295 -33.67 31.18 -6.34
N THR A 296 -34.54 30.91 -7.31
CA THR A 296 -35.83 30.21 -7.16
C THR A 296 -35.72 28.79 -6.59
N HIS A 297 -36.78 28.39 -5.87
CA HIS A 297 -36.82 27.33 -4.86
C HIS A 297 -36.73 25.86 -5.37
N ASN A 298 -36.28 25.61 -6.61
CA ASN A 298 -36.45 24.32 -7.30
C ASN A 298 -35.25 23.84 -8.15
N ASP A 299 -34.07 24.45 -8.00
CA ASP A 299 -32.89 24.09 -8.80
C ASP A 299 -32.13 22.87 -8.23
N ASP A 300 -31.79 21.91 -9.09
CA ASP A 300 -31.02 20.71 -8.76
C ASP A 300 -29.53 21.04 -8.61
N VAL A 301 -29.01 20.99 -7.39
CA VAL A 301 -27.63 21.36 -7.04
C VAL A 301 -26.62 20.48 -7.76
N VAL A 302 -26.84 19.16 -7.81
CA VAL A 302 -25.86 18.19 -8.35
C VAL A 302 -25.69 18.36 -9.86
N SER A 303 -26.76 18.71 -10.57
CA SER A 303 -26.73 19.03 -12.01
C SER A 303 -25.99 20.33 -12.33
N LYS A 304 -25.78 21.21 -11.35
CA LYS A 304 -25.01 22.45 -11.50
C LYS A 304 -23.53 22.32 -11.14
N LEU A 305 -23.13 21.27 -10.41
CA LEU A 305 -21.71 21.02 -10.12
C LEU A 305 -20.97 20.59 -11.40
N PHE A 306 -19.81 21.21 -11.64
CA PHE A 306 -18.93 20.95 -12.79
C PHE A 306 -19.52 21.29 -14.17
N GLN A 307 -20.27 22.40 -14.27
CA GLN A 307 -20.68 22.98 -15.56
C GLN A 307 -19.53 23.70 -16.28
N ASP A 308 -18.54 24.21 -15.55
CA ASP A 308 -17.35 24.83 -16.13
C ASP A 308 -16.46 23.81 -16.84
N LYS A 309 -15.81 24.23 -17.93
CA LYS A 309 -14.89 23.39 -18.70
C LYS A 309 -13.73 22.88 -17.83
N PRO A 310 -13.18 21.68 -18.12
CA PRO A 310 -11.97 21.18 -17.49
C PRO A 310 -10.79 22.16 -17.57
N ILE A 311 -9.93 22.14 -16.57
CA ILE A 311 -8.71 22.98 -16.54
C ILE A 311 -7.66 22.33 -17.46
N GLU A 312 -7.72 22.66 -18.75
CA GLU A 312 -6.72 22.23 -19.73
C GLU A 312 -5.34 22.83 -19.40
N LYS A 313 -4.49 22.04 -18.74
CA LYS A 313 -3.04 22.22 -18.80
C LYS A 313 -2.53 21.58 -20.08
N ASP A 314 -1.99 22.41 -20.97
CA ASP A 314 -1.52 22.19 -22.36
C ASP A 314 -0.41 21.11 -22.55
N GLN A 315 -0.25 20.17 -21.62
CA GLN A 315 0.68 19.05 -21.71
C GLN A 315 -0.05 17.73 -21.97
N SER A 316 -1.18 17.49 -21.28
CA SER A 316 -1.95 16.24 -21.41
C SER A 316 -2.62 16.12 -22.78
N ALA A 317 -3.20 17.21 -23.29
CA ALA A 317 -3.86 17.26 -24.60
C ALA A 317 -2.88 16.93 -25.75
N ARG A 318 -1.67 17.52 -25.72
CA ARG A 318 -0.63 17.24 -26.72
C ARG A 318 -0.17 15.78 -26.69
N LEU A 319 -0.10 15.15 -25.51
CA LEU A 319 0.24 13.74 -25.38
C LEU A 319 -0.87 12.83 -25.94
N TYR A 320 -2.14 13.18 -25.70
CA TYR A 320 -3.31 12.50 -26.26
C TYR A 320 -3.33 12.59 -27.80
N GLU A 321 -3.10 13.78 -28.37
CA GLU A 321 -2.96 14.02 -29.81
C GLU A 321 -1.81 13.18 -30.41
N MET A 322 -0.66 13.16 -29.73
CA MET A 322 0.52 12.40 -30.14
C MET A 322 0.30 10.89 -30.11
N HIS A 323 -0.34 10.35 -29.06
CA HIS A 323 -0.69 8.94 -29.00
C HIS A 323 -1.69 8.57 -30.11
N ARG A 324 -2.70 9.42 -30.34
CA ARG A 324 -3.69 9.23 -31.41
C ARG A 324 -3.04 9.19 -32.79
N SER A 325 -2.06 10.05 -33.07
CA SER A 325 -1.34 10.06 -34.37
C SER A 325 -0.43 8.84 -34.56
N VAL A 326 0.18 8.31 -33.49
CA VAL A 326 0.98 7.08 -33.53
C VAL A 326 0.12 5.87 -33.91
N PHE A 327 -1.07 5.71 -33.34
CA PHE A 327 -1.95 4.57 -33.65
C PHE A 327 -2.68 4.67 -34.99
N GLN A 328 -2.76 5.86 -35.61
CA GLN A 328 -3.35 6.03 -36.95
C GLN A 328 -2.38 5.73 -38.10
N ASN A 329 -1.06 5.65 -37.84
CA ASN A 329 -0.04 5.44 -38.87
C ASN A 329 0.29 3.95 -39.16
N HIS A 330 -0.52 3.01 -38.66
CA HIS A 330 -0.38 1.56 -38.93
C HIS A 330 -1.68 0.93 -39.45
N SER A 331 -2.16 1.44 -40.59
CA SER A 331 -2.94 0.63 -41.53
C SER A 331 -2.13 0.47 -42.81
N ILE A 332 -1.54 -0.71 -42.98
CA ILE A 332 -1.06 -1.20 -44.27
C ILE A 332 -2.30 -1.61 -45.07
N ASP A 333 -2.46 -1.10 -46.29
CA ASP A 333 -3.09 -1.84 -47.37
C ASP A 333 -2.69 -1.27 -48.74
N GLU A 334 -2.78 -2.13 -49.77
CA GLU A 334 -1.94 -2.06 -50.97
C GLU A 334 -2.45 -1.10 -52.07
N ALA A 335 -1.52 -0.69 -52.95
CA ALA A 335 -1.81 0.15 -54.10
C ALA A 335 -2.32 -0.64 -55.32
N ILE A 336 -3.40 -0.16 -55.95
CA ILE A 336 -3.77 -0.51 -57.34
C ILE A 336 -3.99 0.81 -58.13
N PRO A 337 -3.32 1.04 -59.27
CA PRO A 337 -3.39 2.32 -59.99
C PRO A 337 -4.45 2.35 -61.11
N GLY A 338 -5.27 3.41 -61.19
CA GLY A 338 -6.19 3.57 -62.33
C GLY A 338 -7.18 4.76 -62.35
N SER A 339 -6.71 5.95 -62.72
CA SER A 339 -7.51 7.09 -63.24
C SER A 339 -8.52 7.77 -62.28
N PRO A 340 -9.09 8.95 -62.62
CA PRO A 340 -8.37 10.21 -62.46
C PRO A 340 -9.06 11.19 -61.49
N ALA A 341 -8.29 12.16 -60.99
CA ALA A 341 -8.76 13.13 -60.00
C ALA A 341 -9.96 13.96 -60.48
N THR A 342 -10.94 14.15 -59.60
CA THR A 342 -11.86 15.30 -59.63
C THR A 342 -11.91 15.90 -58.23
N SER A 343 -11.50 17.16 -58.11
CA SER A 343 -11.47 17.90 -56.85
C SER A 343 -12.83 18.49 -56.51
N THR A 344 -13.34 18.18 -55.32
CA THR A 344 -14.35 19.02 -54.64
C THR A 344 -14.02 19.09 -53.15
N ASP A 345 -13.76 20.30 -52.67
CA ASP A 345 -13.66 20.61 -51.25
C ASP A 345 -14.96 20.26 -50.52
N THR A 346 -14.88 19.35 -49.55
CA THR A 346 -15.83 19.33 -48.43
C THR A 346 -15.13 18.78 -47.19
N THR A 347 -14.66 19.67 -46.31
CA THR A 347 -14.25 19.29 -44.96
C THR A 347 -15.46 18.74 -44.19
N PRO A 348 -15.48 17.46 -43.76
CA PRO A 348 -16.51 17.00 -42.86
C PRO A 348 -16.22 17.56 -41.46
N SER A 349 -17.15 18.35 -40.94
CA SER A 349 -17.13 18.75 -39.54
C SER A 349 -17.30 17.51 -38.66
N VAL A 350 -16.19 17.00 -38.10
CA VAL A 350 -16.24 15.95 -37.09
C VAL A 350 -16.75 16.58 -35.80
N THR A 351 -18.06 16.60 -35.64
CA THR A 351 -18.72 16.83 -34.36
C THR A 351 -18.26 15.72 -33.42
N THR A 352 -17.36 16.04 -32.50
CA THR A 352 -17.11 15.17 -31.34
C THR A 352 -18.45 14.92 -30.66
N PRO A 353 -18.85 13.66 -30.42
CA PRO A 353 -20.08 13.38 -29.68
C PRO A 353 -19.89 13.86 -28.25
N THR A 354 -20.49 15.00 -27.92
CA THR A 354 -20.69 15.43 -26.54
C THR A 354 -21.48 14.35 -25.82
N CYS A 355 -20.91 13.80 -24.74
CA CYS A 355 -21.55 12.79 -23.89
C CYS A 355 -22.70 13.39 -23.04
N GLU A 356 -23.67 14.04 -23.68
CA GLU A 356 -24.97 14.41 -23.09
C GLU A 356 -26.01 13.30 -23.28
N ALA A 357 -25.59 12.05 -23.04
CA ALA A 357 -26.49 10.90 -22.97
C ALA A 357 -26.96 10.71 -21.52
N GLY A 358 -28.17 11.19 -21.20
CA GLY A 358 -28.88 10.87 -19.96
C GLY A 358 -28.51 11.72 -18.74
N SER A 359 -28.76 13.03 -18.78
CA SER A 359 -28.83 13.86 -17.57
C SER A 359 -30.12 13.60 -16.79
N GLY A 360 -30.23 12.41 -16.19
CA GLY A 360 -31.31 12.10 -15.25
C GLY A 360 -31.25 13.07 -14.06
N ARG A 361 -32.30 13.87 -13.84
CA ARG A 361 -32.33 14.87 -12.76
C ARG A 361 -32.05 14.20 -11.41
N PHE A 362 -31.03 14.67 -10.70
CA PHE A 362 -30.74 14.18 -9.36
C PHE A 362 -31.79 14.68 -8.36
N ASN A 363 -32.37 15.86 -8.64
CA ASN A 363 -33.43 16.53 -7.86
C ASN A 363 -33.02 16.85 -6.41
N VAL A 364 -31.74 17.16 -6.16
CA VAL A 364 -31.27 17.60 -4.84
C VAL A 364 -31.47 19.11 -4.74
N SER A 365 -32.46 19.54 -3.97
CA SER A 365 -32.68 20.96 -3.70
C SER A 365 -31.55 21.56 -2.85
N MET A 366 -31.37 22.90 -2.89
CA MET A 366 -30.39 23.55 -2.02
C MET A 366 -30.69 23.34 -0.52
N GLN A 367 -31.96 23.31 -0.13
CA GLN A 367 -32.34 22.99 1.25
C GLN A 367 -31.90 21.57 1.64
N GLU A 368 -32.14 20.58 0.79
CA GLU A 368 -31.68 19.21 1.02
C GLU A 368 -30.14 19.11 1.08
N ALA A 369 -29.43 19.90 0.27
CA ALA A 369 -27.97 19.98 0.33
C ALA A 369 -27.46 20.54 1.67
N GLU A 370 -28.11 21.57 2.24
CA GLU A 370 -27.79 22.09 3.58
C GLU A 370 -28.11 21.06 4.68
N GLU A 371 -29.23 20.33 4.57
CA GLU A 371 -29.60 19.27 5.51
C GLU A 371 -28.61 18.10 5.49
N LEU A 372 -28.13 17.70 4.31
CA LEU A 372 -27.10 16.65 4.13
C LEU A 372 -25.71 17.12 4.58
N LEU A 373 -25.38 18.40 4.38
CA LEU A 373 -24.16 19.01 4.90
C LEU A 373 -24.20 19.07 6.43
N SER A 374 -25.34 19.43 7.02
CA SER A 374 -25.58 19.44 8.47
C SER A 374 -25.40 18.04 9.08
N GLN A 375 -25.93 17.00 8.43
CA GLN A 375 -25.70 15.60 8.83
C GLN A 375 -24.21 15.20 8.75
N PHE A 376 -23.46 15.68 7.75
CA PHE A 376 -22.02 15.44 7.68
C PHE A 376 -21.23 16.08 8.83
N ARG A 377 -21.74 17.14 9.47
CA ARG A 377 -21.08 17.76 10.63
C ARG A 377 -21.00 16.79 11.81
N GLN A 378 -22.02 15.96 12.01
CA GLN A 378 -22.03 14.89 13.01
C GLN A 378 -21.04 13.76 12.68
N ARG A 379 -20.81 13.50 11.39
CA ARG A 379 -19.85 12.49 10.89
C ARG A 379 -18.38 12.83 11.23
N ARG A 380 -18.05 14.10 11.51
CA ARG A 380 -16.69 14.53 11.87
C ARG A 380 -16.13 13.81 13.09
N GLU A 381 -16.96 13.34 14.02
CA GLU A 381 -16.49 12.59 15.19
C GLU A 381 -15.83 11.25 14.79
N TYR A 382 -16.35 10.60 13.74
CA TYR A 382 -15.92 9.30 13.24
C TYR A 382 -14.71 9.40 12.28
N PHE A 383 -14.53 10.54 11.61
CA PHE A 383 -13.36 10.81 10.77
C PHE A 383 -12.98 12.30 10.80
N PRO A 384 -12.18 12.75 11.79
CA PRO A 384 -11.95 14.18 12.05
C PRO A 384 -10.91 14.85 11.14
N PHE A 385 -10.43 14.16 10.10
CA PHE A 385 -9.34 14.67 9.24
C PHE A 385 -9.79 15.72 8.20
N ILE A 386 -11.11 15.94 8.07
CA ILE A 386 -11.70 16.92 7.15
C ILE A 386 -12.52 17.93 7.93
N GLU A 387 -12.06 19.18 7.95
CA GLU A 387 -12.72 20.28 8.63
C GLU A 387 -13.56 21.13 7.65
N VAL A 388 -14.79 21.41 8.06
CA VAL A 388 -15.73 22.30 7.37
C VAL A 388 -16.32 23.20 8.45
N PRO A 389 -16.07 24.52 8.47
CA PRO A 389 -16.63 25.38 9.51
C PRO A 389 -18.15 25.39 9.50
N ASP A 390 -18.79 25.51 10.67
CA ASP A 390 -20.25 25.47 10.78
C ASP A 390 -20.96 26.69 10.14
N SER A 391 -20.20 27.75 9.89
CA SER A 391 -20.60 28.92 9.09
C SER A 391 -20.63 28.67 7.57
N THR A 392 -20.11 27.53 7.09
CA THR A 392 -20.00 27.24 5.65
C THR A 392 -21.30 26.63 5.13
N SER A 393 -21.97 27.30 4.19
CA SER A 393 -23.18 26.82 3.51
C SER A 393 -22.84 25.86 2.36
N ALA A 394 -23.79 24.99 2.01
CA ALA A 394 -23.71 24.14 0.83
C ALA A 394 -23.57 24.98 -0.46
N ALA A 395 -24.23 26.14 -0.53
CA ALA A 395 -24.05 27.09 -1.63
C ALA A 395 -22.60 27.62 -1.73
N ALA A 396 -21.95 27.94 -0.60
CA ALA A 396 -20.56 28.37 -0.59
C ALA A 396 -19.60 27.23 -0.97
N MET A 397 -19.90 25.99 -0.54
CA MET A 397 -19.13 24.81 -0.95
C MET A 397 -19.29 24.51 -2.44
N ALA A 398 -20.49 24.68 -3.02
CA ALA A 398 -20.73 24.45 -4.45
C ALA A 398 -19.85 25.36 -5.34
N ALA A 399 -19.56 26.58 -4.87
CA ALA A 399 -18.70 27.52 -5.59
C ALA A 399 -17.19 27.34 -5.33
N SER A 400 -16.79 26.80 -4.17
CA SER A 400 -15.38 26.78 -3.73
C SER A 400 -14.74 25.40 -3.61
N ARG A 401 -15.53 24.37 -3.29
CA ARG A 401 -15.12 22.98 -3.02
C ARG A 401 -16.19 22.00 -3.58
N PRO A 402 -16.50 22.05 -4.90
CA PRO A 402 -17.59 21.29 -5.49
C PRO A 402 -17.40 19.76 -5.43
N PHE A 403 -16.16 19.25 -5.43
CA PHE A 403 -15.89 17.82 -5.38
C PHE A 403 -16.07 17.26 -3.97
N LEU A 404 -15.60 18.00 -2.96
CA LEU A 404 -15.88 17.68 -1.57
C LEU A 404 -17.38 17.77 -1.26
N LEU A 405 -18.10 18.76 -1.79
CA LEU A 405 -19.55 18.82 -1.63
C LEU A 405 -20.22 17.59 -2.25
N LEU A 406 -19.83 17.19 -3.46
CA LEU A 406 -20.36 16.00 -4.12
C LEU A 406 -20.08 14.72 -3.31
N ALA A 407 -18.88 14.59 -2.73
CA ALA A 407 -18.54 13.50 -1.81
C ALA A 407 -19.43 13.50 -0.56
N ILE A 408 -19.61 14.66 0.08
CA ILE A 408 -20.45 14.84 1.28
C ILE A 408 -21.91 14.46 1.00
N LEU A 409 -22.48 14.90 -0.12
CA LEU A 409 -23.84 14.52 -0.53
C LEU A 409 -23.94 13.00 -0.72
N THR A 410 -22.97 12.39 -1.42
CA THR A 410 -22.93 10.95 -1.67
C THR A 410 -22.92 10.12 -0.38
N ILE A 411 -22.09 10.48 0.60
CA ILE A 411 -21.97 9.70 1.85
C ILE A 411 -23.08 10.00 2.86
N SER A 412 -23.72 11.17 2.82
CA SER A 412 -24.85 11.51 3.71
C SER A 412 -26.18 10.88 3.28
N LEU A 413 -26.31 10.44 2.03
CA LEU A 413 -27.56 9.91 1.46
C LEU A 413 -27.90 8.45 1.80
N THR A 414 -27.37 7.90 2.89
CA THR A 414 -27.60 6.49 3.31
C THR A 414 -29.07 6.13 3.51
N ARG A 415 -29.94 7.12 3.77
CA ARG A 415 -31.40 6.95 3.92
C ARG A 415 -32.20 7.12 2.62
N LYS A 416 -31.54 7.34 1.48
CA LYS A 416 -32.13 7.44 0.12
C LYS A 416 -31.28 6.64 -0.90
N PRO A 417 -31.17 5.30 -0.76
CA PRO A 417 -30.18 4.50 -1.50
C PRO A 417 -30.26 4.65 -3.03
N SER A 418 -31.46 4.71 -3.62
CA SER A 418 -31.64 4.90 -5.07
C SER A 418 -31.15 6.27 -5.57
N LEU A 419 -31.18 7.32 -4.74
CA LEU A 419 -30.58 8.63 -5.05
C LEU A 419 -29.07 8.61 -4.79
N GLN A 420 -28.64 7.95 -3.71
CA GLN A 420 -27.23 7.73 -3.38
C GLN A 420 -26.49 7.06 -4.56
N LYS A 421 -27.07 6.01 -5.16
CA LYS A 421 -26.52 5.33 -6.34
C LYS A 421 -26.27 6.28 -7.52
N ARG A 422 -27.23 7.14 -7.85
CA ARG A 422 -27.08 8.11 -8.97
C ARG A 422 -25.98 9.13 -8.70
N ILE A 423 -25.85 9.60 -7.45
CA ILE A 423 -24.82 10.59 -7.10
C ILE A 423 -23.44 9.93 -6.98
N ASP A 424 -23.33 8.68 -6.52
CA ASP A 424 -22.09 7.88 -6.64
C ASP A 424 -21.61 7.76 -8.09
N GLU A 425 -22.53 7.53 -9.03
CA GLU A 425 -22.20 7.49 -10.45
C GLU A 425 -21.74 8.85 -10.97
N ARG A 426 -22.37 9.96 -10.56
CA ARG A 426 -21.87 11.32 -10.89
C ARG A 426 -20.50 11.58 -10.29
N PHE A 427 -20.26 11.21 -9.03
CA PHE A 427 -18.96 11.33 -8.35
C PHE A 427 -17.87 10.56 -9.10
N ARG A 428 -18.13 9.28 -9.43
CA ARG A 428 -17.19 8.42 -10.16
C ARG A 428 -16.95 8.90 -11.60
N ARG A 429 -17.96 9.44 -12.30
CA ARG A 429 -17.79 10.09 -13.61
C ARG A 429 -16.89 11.32 -13.51
N VAL A 430 -17.16 12.24 -12.58
CA VAL A 430 -16.32 13.44 -12.36
C VAL A 430 -14.89 13.07 -11.98
N LEU A 431 -14.70 12.05 -11.13
CA LEU A 431 -13.37 11.50 -10.81
C LEU A 431 -12.66 10.99 -12.06
N SER A 432 -13.32 10.20 -12.91
CA SER A 432 -12.72 9.68 -14.15
C SER A 432 -12.42 10.77 -15.18
N GLU A 433 -13.27 11.79 -15.30
CA GLU A 433 -13.14 12.88 -16.25
C GLU A 433 -12.07 13.88 -15.78
N ARG A 434 -12.24 14.49 -14.60
CA ARG A 434 -11.40 15.59 -14.14
C ARG A 434 -10.05 15.10 -13.60
N ILE A 435 -10.06 14.10 -12.71
CA ILE A 435 -8.83 13.64 -12.05
C ILE A 435 -8.04 12.69 -12.96
N VAL A 436 -8.68 11.70 -13.58
CA VAL A 436 -7.96 10.66 -14.36
C VAL A 436 -7.70 11.08 -15.80
N PHE A 437 -8.70 11.58 -16.53
CA PHE A 437 -8.54 11.93 -17.95
C PHE A 437 -7.89 13.31 -18.14
N HIS A 438 -8.34 14.35 -17.44
CA HIS A 438 -7.72 15.68 -17.52
C HIS A 438 -6.50 15.88 -16.60
N GLY A 439 -6.29 15.02 -15.60
CA GLY A 439 -5.15 15.10 -14.69
C GLY A 439 -5.23 16.27 -13.69
N GLU A 440 -6.43 16.76 -13.37
CA GLU A 440 -6.62 17.86 -12.43
C GLU A 440 -6.26 17.45 -10.99
N LYS A 441 -5.61 18.38 -10.26
CA LYS A 441 -5.09 18.15 -8.90
C LYS A 441 -5.36 19.39 -8.04
N SER A 442 -6.04 19.20 -6.92
CA SER A 442 -6.42 20.28 -6.00
C SER A 442 -6.67 19.72 -4.60
N MET A 443 -6.68 20.59 -3.59
CA MET A 443 -7.07 20.19 -2.23
C MET A 443 -8.54 19.74 -2.16
N ASP A 444 -9.43 20.29 -3.00
CA ASP A 444 -10.83 19.84 -3.09
C ASP A 444 -10.93 18.37 -3.52
N TYR A 445 -10.14 17.96 -4.51
CA TYR A 445 -10.05 16.56 -4.94
C TYR A 445 -9.47 15.65 -3.85
N VAL A 446 -8.39 16.06 -3.17
CA VAL A 446 -7.82 15.33 -2.01
C VAL A 446 -8.88 15.12 -0.92
N GLN A 447 -9.60 16.18 -0.54
CA GLN A 447 -10.54 16.16 0.56
C GLN A 447 -11.84 15.40 0.21
N GLY A 448 -12.34 15.52 -1.02
CA GLY A 448 -13.49 14.74 -1.48
C GLY A 448 -13.18 13.25 -1.60
N LEU A 449 -11.97 12.89 -2.07
CA LEU A 449 -11.50 11.50 -2.06
C LEU A 449 -11.39 10.95 -0.63
N LEU A 450 -10.84 11.73 0.31
CA LEU A 450 -10.78 11.36 1.73
C LEU A 450 -12.16 11.11 2.34
N VAL A 451 -13.13 11.99 2.11
CA VAL A 451 -14.52 11.80 2.58
C VAL A 451 -15.17 10.58 1.94
N TYR A 452 -15.03 10.39 0.62
CA TYR A 452 -15.61 9.24 -0.06
C TYR A 452 -15.01 7.91 0.44
N LEU A 453 -13.69 7.84 0.61
CA LEU A 453 -12.99 6.65 1.12
C LEU A 453 -13.28 6.37 2.60
N ALA A 454 -13.47 7.40 3.43
CA ALA A 454 -13.77 7.25 4.85
C ALA A 454 -15.12 6.59 5.13
N TRP A 455 -16.14 6.81 4.29
CA TRP A 455 -17.45 6.16 4.45
C TRP A 455 -17.75 5.05 3.45
N CYS A 456 -17.08 5.02 2.30
CA CYS A 456 -17.06 3.96 1.29
C CYS A 456 -18.43 3.25 1.10
N PRO A 457 -19.28 3.65 0.14
CA PRO A 457 -20.65 3.15 0.00
C PRO A 457 -20.71 1.71 -0.56
N LEU A 458 -20.28 0.74 0.25
CA LEU A 458 -20.08 -0.67 -0.08
C LEU A 458 -21.34 -1.35 -0.62
N ASN A 459 -22.53 -0.95 -0.16
CA ASN A 459 -23.80 -1.50 -0.62
C ASN A 459 -24.08 -1.23 -2.10
N LEU A 460 -23.50 -0.17 -2.68
CA LEU A 460 -23.72 0.15 -4.09
C LEU A 460 -22.93 -0.78 -5.03
N ARG A 461 -21.73 -1.21 -4.62
CA ARG A 461 -20.77 -1.97 -5.45
C ARG A 461 -19.94 -2.96 -4.63
N PRO A 462 -20.56 -3.97 -3.98
CA PRO A 462 -19.95 -4.77 -2.93
C PRO A 462 -18.76 -5.63 -3.42
N LEU A 463 -18.77 -6.11 -4.67
CA LEU A 463 -17.70 -6.90 -5.27
C LEU A 463 -16.56 -6.06 -5.91
N ASN A 464 -16.66 -4.73 -5.89
CA ASN A 464 -15.73 -3.85 -6.61
C ASN A 464 -14.54 -3.40 -5.74
N ASN A 465 -13.31 -3.72 -6.16
CA ASN A 465 -12.07 -3.38 -5.44
C ASN A 465 -11.53 -1.96 -5.74
N GLN A 466 -12.36 -1.07 -6.29
CA GLN A 466 -11.99 0.32 -6.63
C GLN A 466 -11.51 1.17 -5.44
N VAL A 467 -11.85 0.81 -4.21
CA VAL A 467 -11.32 1.46 -2.98
C VAL A 467 -9.79 1.52 -2.99
N SER A 468 -9.14 0.42 -3.42
CA SER A 468 -7.68 0.36 -3.52
C SER A 468 -7.14 1.34 -4.57
N GLN A 469 -7.84 1.48 -5.70
CA GLN A 469 -7.44 2.37 -6.80
C GLN A 469 -7.62 3.85 -6.40
N PHE A 470 -8.75 4.20 -5.80
CA PHE A 470 -9.03 5.56 -5.34
C PHE A 470 -8.08 6.00 -4.20
N LEU A 471 -7.68 5.07 -3.33
CA LEU A 471 -6.65 5.33 -2.31
C LEU A 471 -5.26 5.58 -2.93
N GLN A 472 -4.87 4.85 -3.98
CA GLN A 472 -3.63 5.12 -4.71
C GLN A 472 -3.67 6.48 -5.43
N ILE A 473 -4.80 6.83 -6.08
CA ILE A 473 -5.01 8.16 -6.67
C ILE A 473 -4.84 9.25 -5.61
N LEU A 474 -5.47 9.10 -4.44
CA LEU A 474 -5.32 10.03 -3.32
C LEU A 474 -3.86 10.16 -2.85
N GLY A 475 -3.14 9.03 -2.68
CA GLY A 475 -1.74 9.02 -2.28
C GLY A 475 -0.83 9.72 -3.29
N THR A 476 -1.02 9.45 -4.60
CA THR A 476 -0.28 10.16 -5.66
C THR A 476 -0.60 11.65 -5.69
N MET A 477 -1.86 12.05 -5.49
CA MET A 477 -2.26 13.46 -5.48
C MET A 477 -1.68 14.22 -4.27
N ILE A 478 -1.59 13.57 -3.10
CA ILE A 478 -0.91 14.11 -1.91
C ILE A 478 0.58 14.37 -2.19
N SER A 479 1.25 13.45 -2.91
CA SER A 479 2.65 13.59 -3.31
C SER A 479 2.84 14.69 -4.36
N ASP A 480 2.01 14.73 -5.40
CA ASP A 480 2.05 15.73 -6.47
C ASP A 480 1.80 17.17 -5.95
N LEU A 481 0.90 17.32 -4.99
CA LEU A 481 0.63 18.59 -4.30
C LEU A 481 1.65 18.90 -3.19
N LYS A 482 2.63 18.03 -2.96
CA LYS A 482 3.69 18.16 -1.93
C LYS A 482 3.14 18.41 -0.53
N LEU A 483 2.00 17.80 -0.18
CA LEU A 483 1.34 18.08 1.11
C LEU A 483 2.16 17.55 2.30
N THR A 484 2.95 16.50 2.09
CA THR A 484 3.92 15.96 3.06
C THR A 484 5.11 16.88 3.34
N GLU A 485 5.44 17.80 2.42
CA GLU A 485 6.47 18.84 2.63
C GLU A 485 5.91 20.07 3.39
N ASN A 486 4.58 20.23 3.41
CA ASN A 486 3.89 21.43 3.89
C ASN A 486 3.15 21.21 5.23
N LEU A 487 3.72 20.44 6.15
CA LEU A 487 3.10 20.05 7.45
C LEU A 487 2.79 21.22 8.40
N HIS A 488 3.26 22.42 8.08
CA HIS A 488 2.92 23.66 8.79
C HIS A 488 1.51 24.18 8.44
N ASP A 489 0.93 23.75 7.32
CA ASP A 489 -0.50 23.92 7.01
C ASP A 489 -1.29 22.77 7.66
N GLY A 490 -2.22 23.13 8.54
CA GLY A 490 -3.12 22.18 9.19
C GLY A 490 -3.92 21.35 8.19
N ALA A 491 -4.43 21.93 7.10
CA ALA A 491 -5.22 21.20 6.12
C ALA A 491 -4.38 20.17 5.35
N ALA A 492 -3.12 20.50 5.02
CA ALA A 492 -2.18 19.57 4.39
C ALA A 492 -1.80 18.42 5.33
N ARG A 493 -1.45 18.75 6.58
CA ARG A 493 -1.10 17.78 7.62
C ARG A 493 -2.26 16.82 7.91
N ASP A 494 -3.46 17.35 8.09
CA ASP A 494 -4.65 16.58 8.44
C ASP A 494 -5.09 15.67 7.28
N ALA A 495 -5.00 16.14 6.03
CA ALA A 495 -5.24 15.32 4.85
C ALA A 495 -4.25 14.14 4.73
N CYS A 496 -2.96 14.38 5.00
CA CYS A 496 -1.96 13.32 5.04
C CYS A 496 -2.25 12.30 6.17
N LEU A 497 -2.50 12.77 7.39
CA LEU A 497 -2.86 11.90 8.52
C LEU A 497 -4.10 11.05 8.21
N GLY A 498 -5.13 11.63 7.58
CA GLY A 498 -6.33 10.92 7.16
C GLY A 498 -6.06 9.85 6.09
N CYS A 499 -5.27 10.18 5.06
CA CYS A 499 -4.92 9.25 3.99
C CYS A 499 -4.14 8.06 4.51
N TYR A 500 -3.06 8.30 5.25
CA TYR A 500 -2.24 7.22 5.79
C TYR A 500 -2.98 6.42 6.88
N SER A 501 -3.86 7.05 7.67
CA SER A 501 -4.76 6.33 8.59
C SER A 501 -5.73 5.40 7.87
N LEU A 502 -6.27 5.80 6.71
CA LEU A 502 -7.11 4.93 5.86
C LEU A 502 -6.28 3.83 5.18
N SER A 503 -5.09 4.13 4.68
CA SER A 503 -4.23 3.13 4.04
C SER A 503 -3.80 2.03 5.01
N SER A 504 -3.35 2.42 6.21
CA SER A 504 -3.05 1.52 7.32
C SER A 504 -4.28 0.67 7.70
N LEU A 505 -5.44 1.30 7.89
CA LEU A 505 -6.69 0.62 8.24
C LEU A 505 -7.06 -0.44 7.20
N LEU A 506 -7.16 -0.08 5.93
CA LEU A 506 -7.59 -0.98 4.87
C LEU A 506 -6.56 -2.10 4.61
N SER A 507 -5.27 -1.81 4.74
CA SER A 507 -4.21 -2.83 4.58
C SER A 507 -4.27 -3.87 5.69
N VAL A 508 -4.33 -3.45 6.95
CA VAL A 508 -4.36 -4.36 8.11
C VAL A 508 -5.70 -5.10 8.20
N SER A 509 -6.84 -4.40 8.02
CA SER A 509 -8.17 -5.03 8.10
C SER A 509 -8.43 -6.06 7.00
N PHE A 510 -7.76 -5.97 5.84
CA PHE A 510 -7.89 -6.95 4.74
C PHE A 510 -6.71 -7.92 4.64
N ARG A 511 -5.92 -8.07 5.72
CA ARG A 511 -4.74 -8.94 5.83
C ARG A 511 -3.74 -8.81 4.67
N ARG A 512 -3.63 -7.62 4.08
CA ARG A 512 -2.57 -7.30 3.13
C ARG A 512 -1.27 -7.09 3.91
N VAL A 513 -0.13 -7.06 3.20
CA VAL A 513 1.12 -6.57 3.80
C VAL A 513 0.87 -5.15 4.30
N GLY A 514 1.33 -4.84 5.51
CA GLY A 514 1.14 -3.50 6.09
C GLY A 514 1.77 -2.42 5.22
N ASP A 515 1.13 -1.26 5.11
CA ASP A 515 1.67 -0.13 4.35
C ASP A 515 2.79 0.53 5.16
N ASP A 516 4.03 0.12 4.89
CA ASP A 516 5.24 0.64 5.53
C ASP A 516 5.37 2.16 5.41
N ALA A 517 4.95 2.74 4.27
CA ALA A 517 5.03 4.19 4.07
C ALA A 517 4.01 4.91 4.96
N ALA A 518 2.76 4.42 5.00
CA ALA A 518 1.72 4.96 5.87
C ALA A 518 2.08 4.84 7.35
N TYR A 519 2.53 3.66 7.79
CA TYR A 519 2.90 3.40 9.17
C TYR A 519 4.03 4.30 9.66
N ASN A 520 5.12 4.39 8.88
CA ASN A 520 6.27 5.21 9.24
C ASN A 520 5.92 6.70 9.25
N TYR A 521 5.08 7.17 8.30
CA TYR A 521 4.60 8.55 8.30
C TYR A 521 3.75 8.87 9.55
N LEU A 522 2.75 8.02 9.87
CA LEU A 522 1.90 8.21 11.04
C LEU A 522 2.74 8.25 12.32
N LYS A 523 3.67 7.30 12.48
CA LYS A 523 4.55 7.23 13.63
C LYS A 523 5.43 8.49 13.77
N ALA A 524 6.07 8.94 12.68
CA ALA A 524 6.89 10.15 12.68
C ALA A 524 6.06 11.41 13.07
N ALA A 525 4.84 11.55 12.54
CA ALA A 525 3.95 12.67 12.88
C ALA A 525 3.51 12.65 14.36
N LEU A 526 3.27 11.46 14.92
CA LEU A 526 2.92 11.29 16.33
C LEU A 526 4.10 11.60 17.26
N ASP A 527 5.30 11.12 16.93
CA ASP A 527 6.51 11.34 17.73
C ASP A 527 6.93 12.82 17.70
N ALA A 528 6.78 13.51 16.56
CA ALA A 528 6.95 14.96 16.48
C ALA A 528 5.97 15.72 17.42
N ASN A 529 4.71 15.31 17.50
CA ASN A 529 3.77 15.93 18.44
C ASN A 529 4.13 15.65 19.90
N ARG A 530 4.62 14.44 20.23
CA ARG A 530 5.12 14.10 21.57
C ARG A 530 6.27 15.02 21.99
N THR A 531 7.22 15.30 21.10
CA THR A 531 8.35 16.22 21.41
C THR A 531 7.92 17.66 21.68
N LEU A 532 6.74 18.08 21.20
CA LEU A 532 6.18 19.42 21.43
C LEU A 532 5.34 19.52 22.73
N ASN A 533 5.13 18.42 23.47
CA ASN A 533 4.32 18.34 24.69
C ASN A 533 2.87 18.90 24.52
N GLN A 534 2.31 18.85 23.32
CA GLN A 534 0.94 19.31 23.06
C GLN A 534 -0.07 18.19 23.35
N PRO A 535 -1.25 18.49 23.93
CA PRO A 535 -2.30 17.50 24.10
C PRO A 535 -2.76 16.99 22.73
N PHE A 536 -3.08 15.70 22.62
CA PHE A 536 -3.49 15.14 21.35
C PHE A 536 -4.90 15.63 21.03
N ASP A 537 -5.08 16.25 19.86
CA ASP A 537 -6.40 16.45 19.29
C ASP A 537 -7.01 15.11 18.84
N ASN A 538 -8.29 15.11 18.44
CA ASN A 538 -8.94 13.86 18.02
C ASN A 538 -8.24 13.24 16.79
N LYS A 539 -7.70 14.05 15.88
CA LYS A 539 -7.00 13.61 14.64
C LYS A 539 -5.77 12.77 15.01
N LEU A 540 -4.97 13.23 15.97
CA LEU A 540 -3.80 12.52 16.50
C LEU A 540 -4.19 11.36 17.41
N LYS A 541 -5.31 11.43 18.17
CA LYS A 541 -5.83 10.28 18.94
C LYS A 541 -6.21 9.10 18.02
N TYR A 542 -6.94 9.34 16.92
CA TYR A 542 -7.21 8.29 15.93
C TYR A 542 -5.95 7.74 15.28
N SER A 543 -5.02 8.62 14.90
CA SER A 543 -3.73 8.23 14.32
C SER A 543 -2.91 7.37 15.28
N THR A 544 -2.95 7.68 16.58
CA THR A 544 -2.32 6.87 17.64
C THR A 544 -2.94 5.48 17.72
N LEU A 545 -4.27 5.38 17.86
CA LEU A 545 -4.97 4.10 17.93
C LEU A 545 -4.77 3.24 16.68
N GLN A 546 -4.68 3.86 15.49
CA GLN A 546 -4.34 3.17 14.24
C GLN A 546 -2.91 2.64 14.25
N THR A 547 -1.95 3.45 14.73
CA THR A 547 -0.53 3.04 14.83
C THR A 547 -0.36 1.89 15.82
N LEU A 548 -1.10 1.88 16.95
CA LEU A 548 -1.14 0.73 17.87
C LEU A 548 -1.71 -0.53 17.19
N PHE A 549 -2.80 -0.38 16.43
CA PHE A 549 -3.46 -1.48 15.73
C PHE A 549 -2.51 -2.16 14.73
N GLU A 550 -1.78 -1.35 13.97
CA GLU A 550 -0.79 -1.85 13.01
C GLU A 550 0.47 -2.40 13.70
N THR A 551 0.90 -1.83 14.84
CA THR A 551 2.02 -2.38 15.64
C THR A 551 1.71 -3.81 16.09
N ILE A 552 0.50 -4.07 16.59
CA ILE A 552 0.03 -5.41 16.99
C ILE A 552 0.02 -6.39 15.81
N PHE A 553 -0.37 -5.94 14.62
CA PHE A 553 -0.36 -6.76 13.41
C PHE A 553 1.06 -7.11 12.96
N ARG A 554 1.98 -6.14 12.96
CA ARG A 554 3.39 -6.32 12.59
C ARG A 554 4.15 -7.21 13.59
N SER A 555 3.83 -7.08 14.88
CA SER A 555 4.45 -7.89 15.93
C SER A 555 4.01 -9.37 15.86
N GLN A 556 2.78 -9.66 15.39
CA GLN A 556 2.33 -11.01 15.08
C GLN A 556 3.24 -11.71 14.04
N GLU A 557 3.57 -11.03 12.94
CA GLU A 557 4.42 -11.60 11.88
C GLU A 557 5.82 -11.93 12.41
N THR A 558 6.39 -11.02 13.21
CA THR A 558 7.71 -11.21 13.84
C THR A 558 7.74 -12.41 14.78
N CYS A 559 6.69 -12.62 15.58
CA CYS A 559 6.60 -13.79 16.47
C CYS A 559 6.31 -15.10 15.72
N SER A 560 5.76 -15.03 14.50
CA SER A 560 5.46 -16.22 13.70
C SER A 560 6.73 -16.92 13.18
N THR A 561 7.84 -16.19 13.02
CA THR A 561 9.14 -16.73 12.53
C THR A 561 10.00 -17.42 13.59
N GLU A 562 9.62 -17.37 14.87
CA GLU A 562 10.38 -17.99 15.96
C GLU A 562 10.23 -19.52 15.96
N GLY A 563 11.34 -20.26 15.80
CA GLY A 563 11.32 -21.72 15.68
C GLY A 563 11.21 -22.50 17.00
N CYS A 564 11.53 -21.87 18.15
CA CYS A 564 11.48 -22.51 19.46
C CYS A 564 10.10 -22.29 20.14
N PRO A 565 9.29 -23.34 20.42
CA PRO A 565 7.94 -23.17 20.97
C PRO A 565 7.90 -22.42 22.31
N THR A 566 8.81 -22.73 23.24
CA THR A 566 8.88 -22.09 24.56
C THR A 566 9.22 -20.60 24.45
N ARG A 567 10.21 -20.25 23.63
CA ARG A 567 10.58 -18.84 23.39
C ARG A 567 9.47 -18.08 22.65
N LYS A 568 8.79 -18.76 21.71
CA LYS A 568 7.64 -18.20 20.99
C LYS A 568 6.47 -17.90 21.96
N SER A 569 6.18 -18.79 22.91
CA SER A 569 5.16 -18.57 23.96
C SER A 569 5.53 -17.39 24.87
N GLN A 570 6.75 -17.38 25.41
CA GLN A 570 7.24 -16.27 26.23
C GLN A 570 7.12 -14.92 25.49
N ARG A 571 7.59 -14.85 24.24
CA ARG A 571 7.56 -13.64 23.42
C ARG A 571 6.14 -13.17 23.10
N VAL A 572 5.19 -14.10 22.91
CA VAL A 572 3.76 -13.76 22.76
C VAL A 572 3.21 -13.14 24.04
N GLN A 573 3.57 -13.67 25.21
CA GLN A 573 3.10 -13.11 26.48
C GLN A 573 3.69 -11.74 26.80
N GLU A 574 4.99 -11.55 26.58
CA GLU A 574 5.68 -10.24 26.69
C GLU A 574 5.03 -9.21 25.75
N MET A 575 4.70 -9.63 24.52
CA MET A 575 4.01 -8.81 23.53
C MET A 575 2.59 -8.43 23.95
N ILE A 576 1.83 -9.34 24.56
CA ILE A 576 0.48 -9.07 25.06
C ILE A 576 0.52 -8.02 26.18
N GLU A 577 1.42 -8.18 27.16
CA GLU A 577 1.52 -7.24 28.28
C GLU A 577 2.06 -5.88 27.84
N SER A 578 3.01 -5.82 26.91
CA SER A 578 3.52 -4.57 26.35
C SER A 578 2.40 -3.76 25.67
N HIS A 579 1.60 -4.38 24.79
CA HIS A 579 0.50 -3.68 24.11
C HIS A 579 -0.67 -3.35 25.05
N ARG A 580 -0.95 -4.20 26.05
CA ARG A 580 -1.93 -3.88 27.12
C ARG A 580 -1.51 -2.62 27.88
N LEU A 581 -0.23 -2.52 28.25
CA LEU A 581 0.30 -1.37 28.98
C LEU A 581 0.25 -0.10 28.13
N GLU A 582 0.66 -0.15 26.86
CA GLU A 582 0.64 1.00 25.96
C GLU A 582 -0.80 1.53 25.74
N LEU A 583 -1.77 0.63 25.52
CA LEU A 583 -3.18 1.02 25.42
C LEU A 583 -3.71 1.61 26.74
N GLN A 584 -3.36 1.04 27.90
CA GLN A 584 -3.75 1.62 29.19
C GLN A 584 -3.15 3.02 29.42
N ILE A 585 -1.90 3.25 29.02
CA ILE A 585 -1.26 4.57 29.08
C ILE A 585 -2.01 5.55 28.18
N PHE A 586 -2.34 5.17 26.94
CA PHE A 586 -3.14 6.01 26.04
C PHE A 586 -4.51 6.36 26.65
N GLN A 587 -5.25 5.37 27.14
CA GLN A 587 -6.58 5.59 27.75
C GLN A 587 -6.52 6.53 28.98
N ARG A 588 -5.48 6.41 29.82
CA ARG A 588 -5.31 7.27 31.01
C ARG A 588 -4.81 8.67 30.69
N THR A 589 -4.05 8.87 29.61
CA THR A 589 -3.41 10.16 29.29
C THR A 589 -4.18 11.00 28.28
N GLN A 590 -4.88 10.38 27.32
CA GLN A 590 -5.59 11.08 26.24
C GLN A 590 -7.12 10.94 26.32
N GLY A 591 -7.63 9.95 27.06
CA GLY A 591 -9.05 9.63 27.14
C GLY A 591 -9.62 8.99 25.87
N CYS A 592 -10.75 8.30 26.02
CA CYS A 592 -11.54 7.72 24.92
C CYS A 592 -13.03 8.06 25.17
N GLU A 593 -13.33 9.35 25.31
CA GLU A 593 -14.63 9.86 25.75
C GLU A 593 -15.72 9.75 24.68
N ASN A 594 -15.31 9.77 23.41
CA ASN A 594 -16.20 9.76 22.26
C ASN A 594 -16.42 8.32 21.73
N ILE A 595 -17.50 8.09 20.98
CA ILE A 595 -17.91 6.73 20.60
C ILE A 595 -16.83 5.97 19.81
N PRO A 596 -16.18 6.54 18.78
CA PRO A 596 -15.35 5.75 17.89
C PRO A 596 -13.91 5.57 18.41
N LEU A 597 -13.39 6.46 19.29
CA LEU A 597 -12.17 6.17 20.04
C LEU A 597 -12.40 5.05 21.06
N HIS A 598 -13.56 5.02 21.73
CA HIS A 598 -13.91 3.93 22.66
C HIS A 598 -14.03 2.58 21.96
N LEU A 599 -14.75 2.51 20.83
CA LEU A 599 -14.81 1.30 19.99
C LEU A 599 -13.42 0.87 19.49
N SER A 600 -12.60 1.82 19.05
CA SER A 600 -11.22 1.55 18.62
C SER A 600 -10.37 0.95 19.73
N ALA A 601 -10.49 1.46 20.96
CA ALA A 601 -9.79 0.91 22.12
C ALA A 601 -10.27 -0.50 22.50
N LEU A 602 -11.58 -0.78 22.41
CA LEU A 602 -12.11 -2.13 22.64
C LEU A 602 -11.68 -3.11 21.54
N SER A 603 -11.68 -2.69 20.27
CA SER A 603 -11.18 -3.51 19.17
C SER A 603 -9.69 -3.83 19.32
N LEU A 604 -8.88 -2.89 19.84
CA LEU A 604 -7.49 -3.15 20.20
C LEU A 604 -7.38 -4.22 21.30
N LYS A 605 -8.20 -4.17 22.37
CA LYS A 605 -8.20 -5.21 23.41
C LYS A 605 -8.51 -6.60 22.84
N VAL A 606 -9.52 -6.72 21.97
CA VAL A 606 -9.81 -7.97 21.24
C VAL A 606 -8.60 -8.43 20.43
N ASN A 607 -7.97 -7.52 19.69
CA ASN A 607 -6.83 -7.86 18.85
C ASN A 607 -5.60 -8.28 19.66
N ILE A 608 -5.31 -7.65 20.81
CA ILE A 608 -4.24 -8.04 21.73
C ILE A 608 -4.54 -9.41 22.34
N ALA A 609 -5.75 -9.64 22.85
CA ALA A 609 -6.15 -10.93 23.43
C ALA A 609 -6.17 -12.07 22.38
N SER A 610 -6.35 -11.75 21.10
CA SER A 610 -6.31 -12.72 20.00
C SER A 610 -4.90 -13.16 19.57
N LEU A 611 -3.83 -12.53 20.08
CA LEU A 611 -2.45 -12.78 19.65
C LEU A 611 -2.00 -14.25 19.76
N PRO A 612 -2.32 -15.01 20.83
CA PRO A 612 -1.94 -16.43 20.91
C PRO A 612 -2.53 -17.23 19.74
N PHE A 613 -3.82 -17.06 19.46
CA PHE A 613 -4.51 -17.71 18.35
C PHE A 613 -3.88 -17.33 17.00
N LYS A 614 -3.61 -16.04 16.79
CA LYS A 614 -3.01 -15.53 15.56
C LYS A 614 -1.56 -15.99 15.30
N VAL A 615 -0.82 -16.41 16.33
CA VAL A 615 0.60 -16.78 16.25
C VAL A 615 0.83 -18.31 16.32
N PHE A 616 0.02 -19.05 17.08
CA PHE A 616 0.09 -20.51 17.20
C PHE A 616 -0.86 -21.25 16.25
N TYR A 617 -2.02 -20.65 15.96
CA TYR A 617 -3.06 -21.22 15.11
C TYR A 617 -3.40 -20.22 13.97
N PRO A 618 -2.42 -19.82 13.14
CA PRO A 618 -2.66 -18.83 12.10
C PRO A 618 -3.71 -19.35 11.12
N MET A 619 -4.80 -18.60 10.94
CA MET A 619 -5.74 -18.81 9.83
C MET A 619 -4.96 -18.89 8.50
N PRO A 620 -5.29 -19.83 7.60
CA PRO A 620 -4.59 -19.99 6.33
C PRO A 620 -4.50 -18.67 5.56
N ARG A 621 -3.28 -18.22 5.24
CA ARG A 621 -3.10 -17.09 4.30
C ARG A 621 -3.50 -17.55 2.91
N ARG A 622 -4.23 -16.69 2.18
CA ARG A 622 -4.77 -16.95 0.83
C ARG A 622 -3.73 -17.42 -0.20
N THR A 623 -2.45 -17.12 0.01
CA THR A 623 -1.36 -17.40 -0.93
C THR A 623 -0.51 -18.59 -0.50
N ASN A 624 -0.97 -19.81 -0.80
CA ASN A 624 -0.17 -20.88 -1.42
C ASN A 624 -0.97 -22.19 -1.54
N LYS A 625 -0.57 -23.04 -2.50
CA LYS A 625 -1.18 -24.36 -2.77
C LYS A 625 -1.38 -25.17 -1.50
N LEU A 626 -2.52 -25.88 -1.46
CA LEU A 626 -3.03 -26.75 -0.40
C LEU A 626 -2.00 -27.78 0.13
N LYS A 627 -1.06 -27.32 0.95
CA LYS A 627 -0.37 -28.16 1.93
C LYS A 627 -1.13 -27.99 3.24
N SER A 628 -1.77 -29.06 3.69
CA SER A 628 -2.25 -29.15 5.06
C SER A 628 -1.06 -28.95 6.00
N SER A 629 -0.96 -27.77 6.62
CA SER A 629 -0.07 -27.60 7.77
C SER A 629 -0.47 -28.66 8.80
N PRO A 630 0.46 -29.52 9.27
CA PRO A 630 0.13 -30.46 10.33
C PRO A 630 -0.39 -29.68 11.53
N ILE A 631 -1.48 -30.18 12.15
CA ILE A 631 -2.05 -29.57 13.36
C ILE A 631 -0.91 -29.42 14.38
N PRO A 632 -0.71 -28.24 15.00
CA PRO A 632 0.44 -28.01 15.87
C PRO A 632 0.56 -29.10 16.95
N SER A 633 1.66 -29.86 16.92
CA SER A 633 1.94 -30.92 17.91
C SER A 633 2.25 -30.38 19.31
N TYR A 634 2.32 -29.05 19.46
CA TYR A 634 2.51 -28.35 20.71
C TYR A 634 1.17 -27.76 21.16
N GLN A 635 0.61 -28.29 22.26
CA GLN A 635 -0.53 -27.69 22.94
C GLN A 635 -0.02 -26.73 24.01
N ASP A 636 -0.47 -25.47 23.94
CA ASP A 636 -0.28 -24.49 25.01
C ASP A 636 -1.18 -24.88 26.21
N PRO A 637 -0.61 -25.17 27.41
CA PRO A 637 -1.41 -25.49 28.60
C PRO A 637 -2.39 -24.37 29.01
N SER A 638 -2.12 -23.13 28.61
CA SER A 638 -2.94 -21.95 28.90
C SER A 638 -3.93 -21.57 27.79
N LEU A 639 -4.12 -22.44 26.79
CA LEU A 639 -5.01 -22.19 25.64
C LEU A 639 -6.45 -21.84 26.05
N LEU A 640 -6.99 -22.49 27.08
CA LEU A 640 -8.34 -22.24 27.58
C LEU A 640 -8.46 -20.87 28.26
N ASP A 641 -7.46 -20.46 29.04
CA ASP A 641 -7.41 -19.15 29.70
C ASP A 641 -7.26 -18.02 28.66
N HIS A 642 -6.41 -18.22 27.65
CA HIS A 642 -6.29 -17.33 26.50
C HIS A 642 -7.63 -17.20 25.75
N ALA A 643 -8.36 -18.30 25.57
CA ALA A 643 -9.66 -18.29 24.87
C ALA A 643 -10.74 -17.58 25.69
N ALA A 644 -10.80 -17.84 27.01
CA ALA A 644 -11.72 -17.16 27.93
C ALA A 644 -11.44 -15.67 28.04
N SER A 645 -10.16 -15.26 28.11
CA SER A 645 -9.75 -13.85 28.12
C SER A 645 -10.15 -13.15 26.82
N CYS A 646 -9.88 -13.74 25.66
CA CYS A 646 -10.26 -13.15 24.38
C CYS A 646 -11.78 -13.08 24.19
N LEU A 647 -12.53 -14.12 24.61
CA LEU A 647 -13.99 -14.12 24.55
C LEU A 647 -14.60 -13.04 25.46
N SER A 648 -13.97 -12.76 26.61
CA SER A 648 -14.38 -11.66 27.51
C SER A 648 -14.24 -10.29 26.84
N GLU A 649 -13.12 -10.02 26.15
CA GLU A 649 -12.96 -8.75 25.43
C GLU A 649 -13.86 -8.63 24.20
N ILE A 650 -14.12 -9.75 23.50
CA ILE A 650 -15.12 -9.83 22.42
C ILE A 650 -16.51 -9.47 22.95
N ARG A 651 -16.88 -10.00 24.13
CA ARG A 651 -18.14 -9.70 24.80
C ARG A 651 -18.24 -8.20 25.13
N ASN A 652 -17.20 -7.63 25.75
CA ASN A 652 -17.14 -6.20 26.09
C ASN A 652 -17.29 -5.31 24.84
N PHE A 653 -16.70 -5.71 23.70
CA PHE A 653 -16.87 -5.02 22.43
C PHE A 653 -18.32 -5.07 21.95
N PHE A 654 -18.95 -6.25 21.88
CA PHE A 654 -20.34 -6.36 21.41
C PHE A 654 -21.35 -5.67 22.34
N GLU A 655 -21.16 -5.76 23.65
CA GLU A 655 -22.00 -5.07 24.65
C GLU A 655 -21.91 -3.55 24.47
N SER A 656 -20.70 -2.98 24.35
CA SER A 656 -20.53 -1.55 24.09
C SER A 656 -21.06 -1.14 22.70
N PHE A 657 -20.83 -1.95 21.67
CA PHE A 657 -21.28 -1.66 20.31
C PHE A 657 -22.82 -1.66 20.21
N LEU A 658 -23.49 -2.63 20.83
CA LEU A 658 -24.96 -2.68 20.89
C LEU A 658 -25.56 -1.64 21.85
N PHE A 659 -24.80 -1.13 22.82
CA PHE A 659 -25.24 -0.03 23.68
C PHE A 659 -25.33 1.30 22.93
N ILE A 660 -24.60 1.48 21.82
CA ILE A 660 -24.65 2.70 21.00
C ILE A 660 -26.09 2.98 20.52
N PRO A 661 -26.59 4.22 20.62
CA PRO A 661 -27.91 4.60 20.12
C PRO A 661 -28.09 4.32 18.63
N ARG A 662 -29.30 3.90 18.23
CA ARG A 662 -29.60 3.44 16.86
C ARG A 662 -29.35 4.54 15.80
N ASP A 663 -29.63 5.79 16.15
CA ASP A 663 -29.41 6.98 15.33
C ASP A 663 -27.92 7.25 15.00
N GLN A 664 -26.98 6.71 15.77
CA GLN A 664 -25.54 6.92 15.55
C GLN A 664 -24.96 6.04 14.45
N TYR A 665 -25.59 4.88 14.19
CA TYR A 665 -25.09 3.88 13.23
C TYR A 665 -25.00 4.43 11.80
N ILE A 666 -25.82 5.41 11.43
CA ILE A 666 -25.78 6.03 10.10
C ILE A 666 -24.50 6.83 9.86
N TYR A 667 -23.81 7.25 10.93
CA TYR A 667 -22.58 8.05 10.88
C TYR A 667 -21.30 7.21 10.87
N PHE A 668 -21.38 5.91 11.14
CA PHE A 668 -20.22 5.01 11.22
C PHE A 668 -19.39 5.05 9.94
N SER A 669 -18.09 5.23 10.10
CA SER A 669 -17.12 5.20 9.00
C SER A 669 -16.71 3.77 8.70
N ILE A 670 -15.89 3.58 7.65
CA ILE A 670 -15.30 2.29 7.31
C ILE A 670 -14.48 1.69 8.48
N ARG A 671 -13.98 2.52 9.41
CA ARG A 671 -13.27 2.10 10.63
C ARG A 671 -14.15 1.27 11.55
N GLU A 672 -15.32 1.78 11.91
CA GLU A 672 -16.22 1.12 12.88
C GLU A 672 -16.75 -0.19 12.30
N TRP A 673 -17.05 -0.21 11.00
CA TRP A 673 -17.39 -1.43 10.28
C TRP A 673 -16.22 -2.42 10.26
N CYS A 674 -15.02 -2.03 9.84
CA CYS A 674 -13.84 -2.91 9.88
C CYS A 674 -13.57 -3.47 11.30
N GLN A 675 -13.78 -2.69 12.36
CA GLN A 675 -13.60 -3.14 13.74
C GLN A 675 -14.64 -4.20 14.16
N LEU A 676 -15.91 -3.99 13.82
CA LEU A 676 -16.96 -5.00 14.03
C LEU A 676 -16.60 -6.31 13.31
N ILE A 677 -16.15 -6.21 12.07
CA ILE A 677 -15.79 -7.33 11.19
C ILE A 677 -14.62 -8.13 11.74
N VAL A 678 -13.54 -7.45 12.15
CA VAL A 678 -12.37 -8.09 12.76
C VAL A 678 -12.74 -8.77 14.09
N THR A 679 -13.65 -8.19 14.88
CA THR A 679 -14.15 -8.81 16.11
C THR A 679 -14.98 -10.07 15.81
N ILE A 680 -15.90 -10.03 14.84
CA ILE A 680 -16.68 -11.21 14.41
C ILE A 680 -15.74 -12.32 13.90
N SER A 681 -14.80 -11.98 13.02
CA SER A 681 -13.79 -12.92 12.48
C SER A 681 -12.93 -13.56 13.58
N THR A 682 -12.54 -12.77 14.60
CA THR A 682 -11.80 -13.27 15.76
C THR A 682 -12.65 -14.20 16.63
N ALA A 683 -13.92 -13.86 16.87
CA ALA A 683 -14.86 -14.72 17.59
C ALA A 683 -15.10 -16.04 16.85
N SER A 684 -15.32 -15.99 15.54
CA SER A 684 -15.45 -17.16 14.67
C SER A 684 -14.22 -18.05 14.72
N HIS A 685 -13.01 -17.48 14.70
CA HIS A 685 -11.78 -18.26 14.83
C HIS A 685 -11.77 -19.10 16.12
N ILE A 686 -12.09 -18.50 17.27
CA ILE A 686 -12.10 -19.20 18.57
C ILE A 686 -13.26 -20.22 18.64
N CYS A 687 -14.44 -19.85 18.15
CA CYS A 687 -15.62 -20.70 18.16
C CYS A 687 -15.47 -21.98 17.31
N PHE A 688 -14.63 -21.98 16.27
CA PHE A 688 -14.48 -23.10 15.34
C PHE A 688 -13.06 -23.66 15.21
N LEU A 689 -12.12 -23.22 16.05
CA LEU A 689 -10.73 -23.72 16.04
C LEU A 689 -10.67 -25.25 16.22
N PRO A 690 -10.14 -26.02 15.24
CA PRO A 690 -9.88 -27.44 15.41
C PRO A 690 -8.61 -27.65 16.27
N VAL A 691 -8.69 -28.54 17.25
CA VAL A 691 -7.57 -28.89 18.15
C VAL A 691 -7.37 -30.41 18.10
N SER A 692 -6.12 -30.87 17.98
CA SER A 692 -5.75 -32.29 17.79
C SER A 692 -6.23 -33.24 18.89
N THR A 693 -6.43 -32.69 20.09
CA THR A 693 -6.79 -33.41 21.31
C THR A 693 -7.83 -32.56 22.02
N THR A 694 -9.10 -32.71 21.63
CA THR A 694 -10.23 -32.05 22.29
C THR A 694 -10.36 -32.59 23.71
N THR A 695 -10.13 -31.72 24.70
CA THR A 695 -10.59 -31.98 26.06
C THR A 695 -12.10 -31.70 26.14
N LEU A 696 -12.80 -32.43 27.01
CA LEU A 696 -14.24 -32.20 27.25
C LEU A 696 -14.52 -30.75 27.67
N GLU A 697 -13.58 -30.11 28.36
CA GLU A 697 -13.61 -28.71 28.77
C GLU A 697 -13.54 -27.75 27.56
N TRP A 698 -12.72 -28.04 26.55
CA TRP A 698 -12.63 -27.24 25.32
C TRP A 698 -13.91 -27.35 24.49
N GLU A 699 -14.51 -28.54 24.37
CA GLU A 699 -15.79 -28.72 23.67
C GLU A 699 -16.94 -28.00 24.40
N HIS A 700 -16.97 -28.07 25.73
CA HIS A 700 -17.92 -27.32 26.54
C HIS A 700 -17.74 -25.81 26.38
N PHE A 701 -16.50 -25.32 26.42
CA PHE A 701 -16.16 -23.92 26.18
C PHE A 701 -16.61 -23.46 24.79
N GLN A 702 -16.28 -24.18 23.71
CA GLN A 702 -16.70 -23.83 22.36
C GLN A 702 -18.22 -23.82 22.22
N THR A 703 -18.93 -24.78 22.83
CA THR A 703 -20.40 -24.82 22.82
C THR A 703 -21.00 -23.56 23.47
N LYS A 704 -20.47 -23.16 24.63
CA LYS A 704 -20.87 -21.94 25.35
C LYS A 704 -20.48 -20.66 24.60
N ALA A 705 -19.33 -20.65 23.92
CA ALA A 705 -18.88 -19.53 23.10
C ALA A 705 -19.78 -19.33 21.87
N ARG A 706 -20.13 -20.42 21.17
CA ARG A 706 -21.05 -20.39 20.01
C ARG A 706 -22.43 -19.88 20.40
N SER A 707 -23.01 -20.39 21.49
CA SER A 707 -24.34 -19.93 21.95
C SER A 707 -24.34 -18.48 22.41
N SER A 708 -23.28 -18.02 23.09
CA SER A 708 -23.13 -16.61 23.47
C SER A 708 -22.99 -15.70 22.23
N MET A 709 -22.21 -16.13 21.24
CA MET A 709 -21.99 -15.40 19.99
C MET A 709 -23.25 -15.29 19.14
N LEU A 710 -24.06 -16.36 19.10
CA LEU A 710 -25.34 -16.40 18.38
C LEU A 710 -26.25 -15.24 18.82
N ILE A 711 -26.39 -15.02 20.13
CA ILE A 711 -27.22 -13.94 20.70
C ILE A 711 -26.75 -12.55 20.22
N TYR A 712 -25.43 -12.31 20.15
CA TYR A 712 -24.90 -11.03 19.65
C TYR A 712 -25.12 -10.87 18.14
N LEU A 713 -24.93 -11.93 17.35
CA LEU A 713 -25.18 -11.90 15.91
C LEU A 713 -26.67 -11.71 15.58
N GLU A 714 -27.57 -12.34 16.31
CA GLU A 714 -29.03 -12.17 16.17
C GLU A 714 -29.43 -10.73 16.53
N SER A 715 -28.87 -10.19 17.62
CA SER A 715 -29.08 -8.80 18.04
C SER A 715 -28.58 -7.79 17.00
N LEU A 716 -27.47 -8.09 16.33
CA LEU A 716 -26.93 -7.27 15.24
C LEU A 716 -27.79 -7.37 13.98
N SER A 717 -28.22 -8.57 13.56
CA SER A 717 -29.09 -8.75 12.38
C SER A 717 -30.44 -8.06 12.58
N HIS A 718 -31.09 -8.27 13.74
CA HIS A 718 -32.32 -7.57 14.10
C HIS A 718 -32.16 -6.04 14.11
N ARG A 719 -31.04 -5.53 14.62
CA ARG A 719 -30.75 -4.09 14.60
C ARG A 719 -30.55 -3.56 13.18
N ALA A 720 -29.79 -4.27 12.34
CA ALA A 720 -29.58 -3.91 10.94
C ALA A 720 -30.92 -3.90 10.17
N SER A 721 -31.74 -4.94 10.35
CA SER A 721 -33.11 -5.01 9.80
C SER A 721 -34.01 -3.85 10.26
N THR A 722 -33.80 -3.30 11.45
CA THR A 722 -34.58 -2.16 11.97
C THR A 722 -34.04 -0.81 11.48
N LEU A 723 -32.75 -0.73 11.12
CA LEU A 723 -32.11 0.49 10.61
C LEU A 723 -32.27 0.67 9.10
N SER A 724 -32.43 -0.44 8.36
CA SER A 724 -32.74 -0.46 6.93
C SER A 724 -33.97 0.40 6.60
N VAL A 725 -33.88 1.17 5.51
CA VAL A 725 -35.02 1.86 4.87
C VAL A 725 -35.52 1.12 3.63
N SER A 726 -34.73 0.18 3.13
CA SER A 726 -34.97 -0.55 1.89
C SER A 726 -36.32 -1.26 1.92
N LYS A 727 -37.15 -1.01 0.91
CA LYS A 727 -38.40 -1.73 0.66
C LYS A 727 -38.22 -2.71 -0.47
N ALA A 728 -39.17 -3.63 -0.63
CA ALA A 728 -39.17 -4.58 -1.74
C ALA A 728 -39.11 -3.86 -3.10
N GLY A 729 -38.04 -4.07 -3.85
CA GLY A 729 -37.78 -3.46 -5.16
C GLY A 729 -37.17 -2.05 -5.14
N ASP A 730 -36.78 -1.51 -3.98
CA ASP A 730 -35.84 -0.38 -3.89
C ASP A 730 -34.39 -0.87 -4.00
N HIS A 731 -33.44 0.00 -4.36
CA HIS A 731 -32.02 -0.32 -4.27
C HIS A 731 -31.62 -0.49 -2.79
N PRO A 732 -30.88 -1.55 -2.42
CA PRO A 732 -30.60 -1.84 -1.01
C PRO A 732 -29.60 -0.87 -0.36
N ASP A 733 -29.89 -0.49 0.88
CA ASP A 733 -29.03 0.33 1.73
C ASP A 733 -27.98 -0.51 2.50
N THR A 734 -27.05 0.19 3.15
CA THR A 734 -25.94 -0.40 3.91
C THR A 734 -26.39 -1.37 5.00
N PHE A 735 -27.51 -1.12 5.68
CA PHE A 735 -27.99 -2.00 6.75
C PHE A 735 -28.68 -3.24 6.20
N PHE A 736 -29.36 -3.14 5.06
CA PHE A 736 -29.89 -4.33 4.38
C PHE A 736 -28.76 -5.28 3.96
N MET A 737 -27.67 -4.74 3.40
CA MET A 737 -26.46 -5.51 3.09
C MET A 737 -25.88 -6.19 4.36
N PHE A 738 -25.66 -5.44 5.45
CA PHE A 738 -25.12 -6.02 6.68
C PHE A 738 -26.04 -7.08 7.30
N LYS A 739 -27.37 -6.91 7.23
CA LYS A 739 -28.36 -7.92 7.62
C LYS A 739 -28.16 -9.22 6.84
N SER A 740 -28.13 -9.15 5.50
CA SER A 740 -27.95 -10.35 4.67
C SER A 740 -26.60 -11.05 4.91
N VAL A 741 -25.51 -10.31 5.16
CA VAL A 741 -24.22 -10.94 5.52
C VAL A 741 -24.28 -11.59 6.91
N LEU A 742 -24.90 -10.93 7.90
CA LEU A 742 -25.06 -11.47 9.26
C LEU A 742 -25.92 -12.74 9.27
N ASP A 743 -26.99 -12.80 8.48
CA ASP A 743 -27.85 -13.99 8.37
C ASP A 743 -27.09 -15.22 7.85
N ILE A 744 -26.17 -15.02 6.89
CA ILE A 744 -25.34 -16.12 6.38
C ILE A 744 -24.35 -16.57 7.46
N VAL A 745 -23.77 -15.66 8.26
CA VAL A 745 -22.93 -16.06 9.41
C VAL A 745 -23.76 -16.77 10.47
N LEU A 746 -24.95 -16.28 10.81
CA LEU A 746 -25.87 -16.89 11.76
C LEU A 746 -26.16 -18.36 11.43
N SER A 747 -26.35 -18.68 10.13
CA SER A 747 -26.57 -20.06 9.68
C SER A 747 -25.47 -21.04 10.12
N THR A 748 -24.24 -20.58 10.31
CA THR A 748 -23.07 -21.40 10.70
C THR A 748 -22.90 -21.57 12.21
N TYR A 749 -23.57 -20.73 13.01
CA TYR A 749 -23.65 -20.85 14.47
C TYR A 749 -24.90 -21.62 14.94
N ALA A 750 -25.89 -21.79 14.05
CA ALA A 750 -27.12 -22.53 14.34
C ALA A 750 -26.82 -24.01 14.66
N PRO A 751 -27.50 -24.63 15.65
CA PRO A 751 -27.32 -26.05 15.93
C PRO A 751 -27.81 -26.91 14.75
N THR A 752 -26.95 -27.78 14.21
CA THR A 752 -27.39 -28.81 13.25
C THR A 752 -28.46 -29.68 13.88
N THR A 753 -29.69 -29.57 13.39
CA THR A 753 -30.82 -30.39 13.80
C THR A 753 -30.60 -31.83 13.35
N ARG A 754 -30.07 -32.67 14.25
CA ARG A 754 -30.21 -34.13 14.11
C ARG A 754 -31.69 -34.49 14.26
N THR A 755 -32.39 -34.63 13.15
CA THR A 755 -33.72 -35.23 13.08
C THR A 755 -33.64 -36.70 13.47
N THR A 756 -33.73 -36.98 14.76
CA THR A 756 -33.97 -38.33 15.28
C THR A 756 -35.41 -38.74 15.00
N SER A 757 -35.66 -39.30 13.81
CA SER A 757 -36.90 -40.02 13.54
C SER A 757 -36.88 -41.36 14.29
N SER A 758 -37.43 -41.37 15.49
CA SER A 758 -37.69 -42.61 16.23
C SER A 758 -38.72 -43.45 15.49
N GLN A 759 -38.35 -44.65 15.06
CA GLN A 759 -39.31 -45.73 14.85
C GLN A 759 -38.90 -46.99 15.62
N THR A 760 -39.91 -47.57 16.25
CA THR A 760 -39.85 -48.70 17.16
C THR A 760 -39.78 -50.03 16.42
N SER A 761 -38.88 -50.92 16.82
CA SER A 761 -39.17 -52.36 16.91
C SER A 761 -38.10 -53.08 17.73
N ALA A 762 -38.53 -54.06 18.52
CA ALA A 762 -37.65 -54.91 19.32
C ALA A 762 -37.42 -56.28 18.65
N THR A 763 -36.73 -57.17 19.37
CA THR A 763 -36.59 -58.64 19.18
C THR A 763 -35.68 -59.15 18.04
N SER A 764 -34.46 -59.52 18.45
CA SER A 764 -33.78 -60.83 18.21
C SER A 764 -33.84 -61.53 16.85
N GLY A 765 -32.67 -61.81 16.26
CA GLY A 765 -32.54 -62.82 15.19
C GLY A 765 -31.13 -62.91 14.61
N THR A 766 -30.56 -64.10 14.65
CA THR A 766 -29.24 -64.55 14.19
C THR A 766 -28.96 -64.41 12.69
N GLU A 767 -27.66 -64.44 12.37
CA GLU A 767 -27.03 -64.94 11.13
C GLU A 767 -26.98 -64.07 9.84
N SER A 768 -25.88 -64.29 9.13
CA SER A 768 -25.36 -63.71 7.87
C SER A 768 -25.17 -64.85 6.84
N PRO A 769 -24.73 -64.63 5.58
CA PRO A 769 -24.56 -63.41 4.76
C PRO A 769 -25.21 -63.53 3.34
N GLU A 770 -25.03 -62.52 2.47
CA GLU A 770 -24.52 -62.65 1.06
C GLU A 770 -25.03 -61.60 0.04
N THR A 771 -24.16 -61.30 -0.94
CA THR A 771 -24.38 -60.73 -2.29
C THR A 771 -24.91 -59.30 -2.53
N GLN A 772 -24.00 -58.48 -3.08
CA GLN A 772 -24.12 -57.69 -4.33
C GLN A 772 -25.36 -56.79 -4.62
N GLY A 773 -25.07 -55.53 -4.96
CA GLY A 773 -25.52 -54.98 -6.25
C GLY A 773 -26.53 -53.83 -6.25
N ASN A 774 -26.01 -52.61 -6.42
CA ASN A 774 -26.67 -51.42 -6.99
C ASN A 774 -28.02 -50.93 -6.42
N GLY A 775 -27.95 -49.82 -5.67
CA GLY A 775 -29.03 -48.85 -5.51
C GLY A 775 -28.42 -47.46 -5.34
N THR A 776 -28.67 -46.55 -6.29
CA THR A 776 -28.12 -45.18 -6.26
C THR A 776 -28.90 -44.29 -5.29
N ASP A 777 -28.39 -44.10 -4.08
CA ASP A 777 -28.90 -43.08 -3.16
C ASP A 777 -28.34 -41.69 -3.50
N VAL A 778 -29.26 -40.76 -3.73
CA VAL A 778 -28.97 -39.34 -4.01
C VAL A 778 -28.50 -38.67 -2.72
N VAL A 779 -27.18 -38.59 -2.54
CA VAL A 779 -26.57 -37.87 -1.42
C VAL A 779 -26.85 -36.38 -1.53
N ALA A 780 -27.65 -35.83 -0.61
CA ALA A 780 -27.83 -34.40 -0.46
C ALA A 780 -26.46 -33.69 -0.28
N PRO A 781 -26.22 -32.56 -0.97
CA PRO A 781 -24.87 -32.01 -1.07
C PRO A 781 -24.41 -31.46 0.29
N ARG A 782 -23.38 -32.10 0.87
CA ARG A 782 -22.57 -31.51 1.94
C ARG A 782 -21.91 -30.25 1.37
N THR A 783 -22.36 -29.07 1.79
CA THR A 783 -21.81 -27.78 1.37
C THR A 783 -20.40 -27.59 1.92
N LYS A 784 -19.40 -28.04 1.15
CA LYS A 784 -17.98 -27.74 1.36
C LYS A 784 -17.72 -26.26 1.07
N SER A 785 -17.89 -25.36 2.05
CA SER A 785 -17.57 -23.93 1.88
C SER A 785 -16.87 -23.36 3.10
N SER A 786 -15.54 -23.41 3.10
CA SER A 786 -14.64 -22.73 4.03
C SER A 786 -14.45 -21.23 3.74
N ARG A 787 -15.30 -20.64 2.89
CA ARG A 787 -15.09 -19.33 2.25
C ARG A 787 -16.16 -18.31 2.62
N CYS A 788 -15.79 -17.03 2.54
CA CYS A 788 -16.66 -15.88 2.73
C CYS A 788 -17.94 -15.94 1.88
N PRO A 789 -19.11 -15.53 2.40
CA PRO A 789 -20.35 -15.39 1.64
C PRO A 789 -20.24 -14.62 0.32
N MET A 790 -19.35 -13.64 0.25
CA MET A 790 -19.12 -12.86 -0.97
C MET A 790 -18.08 -13.47 -1.93
N MET A 791 -17.28 -14.45 -1.48
CA MET A 791 -16.23 -15.11 -2.28
C MET A 791 -16.53 -16.57 -2.61
N ASN A 792 -17.52 -17.19 -1.95
CA ASN A 792 -18.13 -18.45 -2.35
C ASN A 792 -19.38 -18.26 -3.23
N GLY A 793 -19.73 -16.99 -3.52
CA GLY A 793 -20.93 -16.63 -4.28
C GLY A 793 -22.25 -16.72 -3.51
N SER A 794 -22.30 -17.14 -2.25
CA SER A 794 -23.57 -17.32 -1.52
C SER A 794 -24.28 -16.00 -1.21
N ILE A 795 -23.60 -14.85 -1.30
CA ILE A 795 -24.25 -13.53 -1.29
C ILE A 795 -25.17 -13.34 -2.50
N LYS A 796 -24.84 -13.96 -3.66
CA LYS A 796 -25.71 -13.94 -4.86
C LYS A 796 -27.04 -14.65 -4.62
N GLN A 797 -27.11 -15.51 -3.60
CA GLN A 797 -28.30 -16.24 -3.18
C GLN A 797 -29.03 -15.54 -2.01
N SER A 798 -28.72 -14.27 -1.75
CA SER A 798 -29.32 -13.48 -0.66
C SER A 798 -30.30 -12.43 -1.19
N GLU A 799 -31.29 -12.09 -0.36
CA GLU A 799 -32.30 -11.05 -0.62
C GLU A 799 -31.66 -9.71 -1.06
N PHE A 800 -30.46 -9.38 -0.56
CA PHE A 800 -29.70 -8.19 -0.92
C PHE A 800 -29.25 -8.19 -2.39
N TRP A 801 -28.84 -9.33 -2.91
CA TRP A 801 -28.37 -9.42 -4.29
C TRP A 801 -29.54 -9.39 -5.29
N GLU A 802 -30.63 -10.12 -4.99
CA GLU A 802 -31.87 -10.04 -5.77
C GLU A 802 -32.43 -8.61 -5.81
N ALA A 803 -32.46 -7.90 -4.68
CA ALA A 803 -32.88 -6.50 -4.62
C ALA A 803 -31.97 -5.57 -5.44
N MET A 804 -30.65 -5.83 -5.46
CA MET A 804 -29.70 -5.08 -6.27
C MET A 804 -29.97 -5.29 -7.77
N GLU A 805 -30.01 -6.53 -8.25
CA GLU A 805 -30.25 -6.84 -9.66
C GLU A 805 -31.60 -6.29 -10.15
N GLN A 806 -32.68 -6.44 -9.38
CA GLN A 806 -33.98 -5.85 -9.70
C GLN A 806 -33.93 -4.31 -9.77
N SER A 807 -33.16 -3.66 -8.90
CA SER A 807 -33.01 -2.20 -8.92
C SER A 807 -32.17 -1.70 -10.11
N ASP A 808 -31.22 -2.52 -10.58
CA ASP A 808 -30.35 -2.22 -11.70
C ASP A 808 -31.09 -2.37 -13.03
N LEU A 809 -31.91 -3.42 -13.18
CA LEU A 809 -32.82 -3.60 -14.32
C LEU A 809 -33.81 -2.43 -14.43
N ARG A 810 -34.50 -2.08 -13.34
CA ARG A 810 -35.43 -0.93 -13.31
C ARG A 810 -34.74 0.40 -13.61
N TYR A 811 -33.47 0.56 -13.24
CA TYR A 811 -32.71 1.75 -13.58
C TYR A 811 -32.44 1.84 -15.09
N LEU A 812 -32.09 0.72 -15.75
CA LEU A 812 -31.92 0.64 -17.20
C LEU A 812 -33.23 0.88 -17.96
N GLU A 813 -34.34 0.27 -17.50
CA GLU A 813 -35.70 0.53 -18.01
C GLU A 813 -36.04 2.03 -17.92
N SER A 814 -35.72 2.69 -16.79
CA SER A 814 -35.98 4.12 -16.59
C SER A 814 -35.16 5.06 -17.51
N LEU A 815 -34.13 4.53 -18.18
CA LEU A 815 -33.33 5.24 -19.17
C LEU A 815 -33.83 5.03 -20.61
N GLY A 816 -34.92 4.27 -20.81
CA GLY A 816 -35.53 4.05 -22.12
C GLY A 816 -34.79 3.03 -23.00
N ILE A 817 -34.00 2.15 -22.39
CA ILE A 817 -33.33 1.05 -23.08
C ILE A 817 -34.27 -0.15 -23.08
N GLU A 818 -35.09 -0.30 -24.12
CA GLU A 818 -35.93 -1.49 -24.28
C GLU A 818 -35.06 -2.73 -24.57
N GLY A 819 -35.30 -3.81 -23.83
CA GLY A 819 -34.56 -5.06 -23.96
C GLY A 819 -35.06 -5.88 -25.14
N ASP A 820 -34.62 -5.55 -26.36
CA ASP A 820 -34.77 -6.44 -27.51
C ASP A 820 -33.99 -7.75 -27.26
N GLY A 821 -34.69 -8.89 -27.40
CA GLY A 821 -34.30 -10.20 -26.85
C GLY A 821 -33.07 -10.90 -27.42
N GLU A 822 -32.22 -10.21 -28.19
CA GLU A 822 -30.90 -10.69 -28.64
C GLU A 822 -29.74 -9.73 -28.23
N TYR A 823 -30.02 -8.66 -27.48
CA TYR A 823 -29.02 -7.73 -26.92
C TYR A 823 -28.85 -7.87 -25.39
N THR A 824 -28.78 -9.10 -24.88
CA THR A 824 -28.39 -9.41 -23.50
C THR A 824 -26.87 -9.31 -23.26
N GLY A 825 -26.27 -8.21 -23.75
CA GLY A 825 -24.86 -7.88 -23.55
C GLY A 825 -24.55 -6.43 -23.95
N THR A 826 -23.48 -5.86 -23.38
CA THR A 826 -22.89 -4.52 -23.67
C THR A 826 -23.38 -3.29 -22.86
N THR A 827 -24.01 -3.50 -21.69
CA THR A 827 -23.87 -2.54 -20.56
C THR A 827 -23.52 -3.23 -19.24
N GLY A 828 -23.94 -4.48 -19.05
CA GLY A 828 -23.14 -5.46 -18.30
C GLY A 828 -21.91 -5.88 -19.11
N ILE A 829 -20.76 -6.04 -18.42
CA ILE A 829 -19.50 -6.50 -19.02
C ILE A 829 -19.71 -7.92 -19.59
N PRO A 830 -19.57 -8.13 -20.92
CA PRO A 830 -19.59 -9.48 -21.49
C PRO A 830 -18.39 -10.30 -20.98
N ASP A 831 -18.55 -11.61 -20.85
CA ASP A 831 -17.52 -12.58 -20.44
C ASP A 831 -16.95 -12.46 -19.01
N MET A 832 -17.74 -11.95 -18.06
CA MET A 832 -17.39 -12.04 -16.62
C MET A 832 -17.86 -13.31 -15.92
N GLU A 833 -18.76 -14.14 -16.46
CA GLU A 833 -19.11 -15.42 -15.83
C GLU A 833 -17.91 -16.37 -15.77
N ASN A 834 -17.20 -16.53 -16.90
CA ASN A 834 -15.93 -17.29 -16.95
C ASN A 834 -14.79 -16.60 -16.17
N LEU A 835 -14.77 -15.26 -16.09
CA LEU A 835 -13.78 -14.53 -15.29
C LEU A 835 -14.03 -14.65 -13.77
N PHE A 836 -15.26 -14.98 -13.36
CA PHE A 836 -15.63 -15.17 -11.95
C PHE A 836 -15.51 -16.61 -11.45
N ASP A 837 -15.52 -17.62 -12.32
CA ASP A 837 -15.15 -19.00 -11.95
C ASP A 837 -13.66 -19.10 -11.58
N ASP A 838 -12.79 -18.29 -12.21
CA ASP A 838 -11.38 -18.10 -11.80
C ASP A 838 -11.19 -17.01 -10.71
N ALA A 839 -12.24 -16.33 -10.24
CA ALA A 839 -12.14 -15.25 -9.24
C ALA A 839 -11.98 -15.72 -7.78
N GLY A 840 -11.19 -16.77 -7.54
CA GLY A 840 -10.82 -17.22 -6.19
C GLY A 840 -10.07 -16.15 -5.36
N ASP A 841 -9.45 -15.18 -6.04
CA ASP A 841 -8.31 -14.42 -5.50
C ASP A 841 -8.59 -12.95 -5.12
N TRP A 842 -9.77 -12.40 -5.40
CA TRP A 842 -10.02 -10.97 -5.15
C TRP A 842 -10.40 -10.65 -3.67
N PRO A 843 -9.76 -9.67 -3.00
CA PRO A 843 -10.12 -9.31 -1.62
C PRO A 843 -11.20 -8.23 -1.58
N SER A 844 -12.38 -8.54 -1.01
CA SER A 844 -13.35 -7.55 -0.52
C SER A 844 -13.30 -7.44 1.01
N ILE A 845 -13.82 -6.36 1.59
CA ILE A 845 -13.97 -6.22 3.05
C ILE A 845 -14.75 -7.37 3.70
N PHE A 846 -15.69 -7.95 2.95
CA PHE A 846 -16.48 -9.08 3.44
C PHE A 846 -15.69 -10.39 3.38
N SER A 847 -14.65 -10.50 2.54
CA SER A 847 -13.83 -11.72 2.37
C SER A 847 -13.15 -12.22 3.65
N GLU A 848 -13.10 -11.38 4.69
CA GLU A 848 -12.55 -11.68 6.02
C GLU A 848 -13.58 -12.15 7.06
N TRP A 849 -14.88 -12.10 6.77
CA TRP A 849 -15.93 -12.49 7.73
C TRP A 849 -15.94 -13.99 8.03
N VAL A 850 -15.64 -14.82 7.03
CA VAL A 850 -15.76 -16.28 7.12
C VAL A 850 -14.62 -16.95 6.37
N ASN A 851 -13.59 -17.36 7.12
CA ASN A 851 -12.70 -18.43 6.74
C ASN A 851 -12.86 -19.54 7.79
N PHE A 852 -13.87 -20.40 7.64
CA PHE A 852 -14.02 -21.58 8.50
C PHE A 852 -13.10 -22.68 8.00
N SER A 853 -12.10 -23.06 8.80
CA SER A 853 -11.37 -24.31 8.57
C SER A 853 -12.21 -25.48 9.06
N ASN A 854 -12.49 -26.44 8.16
CA ASN A 854 -12.82 -27.83 8.50
C ASN A 854 -11.56 -28.67 8.29
#